data_AF-A0AAE3R5G1-F1
#
_entry.id   AF-A0AAE3R5G1-F1
#
_cell.length_a   1.000
_cell.length_b   1.000
_cell.length_c   1.000
_cell.angle_alpha   90.00
_cell.angle_beta   90.00
_cell.angle_gamma   90.00
#
_symmetry.space_group_name_H-M   'P 1'
#
loop_
_entity.id
_entity.type
_entity.pdbx_description
1 polymer ?
#
loop_
_entity_poly.entity_id
_entity_poly.type
_entity_poly.pdbx_seq_one_letter_code
_entity_poly.pdbx_strand_id
1 'polypeptide(L)'
;MRFLYFINILLLFIPFISYSQNSAAIFAPDSIKRTIEATEIPSNLRIDGKLEEEWKLAKPATQFFQVEPYQGKTLNFDTEIRVLYNKQFLYISAFNKDSLGKKSLRVPDFRRDFSSRSHDHFGFSIDGFNDKRNAMVMVTNPYSTQRDLLTFDDVLFDLDWDGLWRVRTHRTDSGWVAEFAIPWQTLRYPRTDSTNQSWGINFFRNRRYSNEYSSWNPFPRAFSPSRMDYAGTLIGIKPPPPSPNIRIQPYLLVSTKNSNGSEIGDHTSTEVKPGGEIKWAINPNTVLDMTFNTDFAQADVDRQVNNITRFGIFFPERRQFFLENASLFGVGLAPNDDLSGGSMRIQPFFSRRIGLDDSGNPIPIDAGARMVYRSLKRNAGGIVMRQRGTDGSPLTHYAVGRYVENIGKQNRLGGLFTMKQVESLHDTIKGYTHWVGAADGFFRINESASFNFMVMGSASGRPNDQGFAAYAQYFRRTNRLISWWTQSIVTQNFNPEVGFVSRNDVIATTPGFFFLDRGAWMPKWLRGFEPGLMIEMYHRATTGELIEFQFNSNPIWLNLQNGGFFGILINPTFQRLGDMDERPLDITIKNGVYKYVRSSFYSSSDPSRKFTVQLNGETGGYYGGKLHFLEFFSRYSPLPHLAFTFRYQANFFRNVGSENFSDDVQLYTIDGRVALNPRLQLIGFYQKNTLGNRDTWNVRLSWEFKPLSFLFLVYNNRAYTGTKNPVERQYEQNVIGKITFLKQF
;
A
#
# COMPACT_ATOMS: atom_id res chain seq x y z
N MET A 1 3.04 -39.91 21.65
CA MET A 1 1.64 -39.81 21.15
C MET A 1 1.33 -38.54 20.34
N ARG A 2 1.99 -37.37 20.56
CA ARG A 2 1.71 -36.13 19.80
C ARG A 2 2.33 -36.03 18.39
N PHE A 3 3.33 -36.84 18.07
CA PHE A 3 3.98 -36.87 16.75
C PHE A 3 3.16 -37.63 15.68
N LEU A 4 2.34 -38.60 16.10
CA LEU A 4 1.49 -39.38 15.19
C LEU A 4 0.31 -38.56 14.63
N TYR A 5 -0.22 -37.58 15.36
CA TYR A 5 -1.30 -36.71 14.84
C TYR A 5 -0.81 -35.78 13.72
N PHE A 6 0.46 -35.37 13.75
CA PHE A 6 1.06 -34.50 12.72
C PHE A 6 1.21 -35.25 11.39
N ILE A 7 1.61 -36.53 11.43
CA ILE A 7 1.73 -37.40 10.26
C ILE A 7 0.35 -37.71 9.67
N ASN A 8 -0.68 -37.91 10.50
CA ASN A 8 -2.05 -38.14 10.02
C ASN A 8 -2.70 -36.92 9.35
N ILE A 9 -2.40 -35.70 9.82
CA ILE A 9 -2.84 -34.46 9.13
C ILE A 9 -2.10 -34.31 7.79
N LEU A 10 -0.79 -34.58 7.75
CA LEU A 10 -0.02 -34.54 6.49
C LEU A 10 -0.55 -35.56 5.46
N LEU A 11 -0.92 -36.77 5.91
CA LEU A 11 -1.46 -37.85 5.07
C LEU A 11 -2.84 -37.52 4.46
N LEU A 12 -3.65 -36.68 5.11
CA LEU A 12 -4.93 -36.19 4.56
C LEU A 12 -4.76 -35.19 3.40
N PHE A 13 -3.59 -34.55 3.27
CA PHE A 13 -3.29 -33.64 2.16
C PHE A 13 -2.73 -34.33 0.91
N ILE A 14 -2.17 -35.55 1.04
CA ILE A 14 -1.55 -36.29 -0.07
C ILE A 14 -2.54 -36.69 -1.18
N PRO A 15 -3.79 -37.15 -0.90
CA PRO A 15 -4.71 -37.52 -1.98
C PRO A 15 -5.26 -36.32 -2.79
N PHE A 16 -5.15 -35.08 -2.28
CA PHE A 16 -5.54 -33.87 -3.03
C PHE A 16 -4.52 -33.46 -4.11
N ILE A 17 -3.26 -33.88 -3.98
CA ILE A 17 -2.17 -33.51 -4.89
C ILE A 17 -2.33 -34.23 -6.25
N SER A 18 -2.84 -35.46 -6.24
CA SER A 18 -2.89 -36.33 -7.42
C SER A 18 -4.06 -36.03 -8.36
N TYR A 19 -5.21 -35.57 -7.83
CA TYR A 19 -6.42 -35.30 -8.65
C TYR A 19 -6.51 -33.88 -9.22
N SER A 20 -5.61 -32.97 -8.83
CA SER A 20 -5.66 -31.57 -9.24
C SER A 20 -4.95 -31.27 -10.56
N GLN A 21 -4.16 -32.21 -11.12
CA GLN A 21 -3.18 -31.97 -12.21
C GLN A 21 -3.71 -31.16 -13.43
N ASN A 22 -5.02 -31.17 -13.72
CA ASN A 22 -5.63 -30.42 -14.84
C ASN A 22 -6.03 -28.95 -14.59
N SER A 23 -5.76 -28.35 -13.42
CA SER A 23 -6.05 -26.93 -13.16
C SER A 23 -4.81 -26.03 -13.33
N ALA A 24 -4.61 -25.53 -14.56
CA ALA A 24 -3.73 -24.43 -15.00
C ALA A 24 -2.32 -24.31 -14.38
N ALA A 25 -1.31 -24.84 -15.08
CA ALA A 25 0.10 -24.49 -14.85
C ALA A 25 0.35 -22.98 -15.09
N ILE A 26 1.43 -22.44 -14.53
CA ILE A 26 1.97 -21.16 -14.98
C ILE A 26 2.42 -21.36 -16.43
N PHE A 27 1.61 -20.87 -17.38
CA PHE A 27 1.95 -20.94 -18.80
C PHE A 27 2.95 -19.84 -19.15
N ALA A 28 3.86 -20.12 -20.07
CA ALA A 28 4.82 -19.12 -20.55
C ALA A 28 4.11 -18.02 -21.37
N PRO A 29 4.69 -16.81 -21.46
CA PRO A 29 4.15 -15.76 -22.34
C PRO A 29 4.04 -16.25 -23.79
N ASP A 30 2.97 -15.85 -24.48
CA ASP A 30 2.76 -16.19 -25.88
C ASP A 30 3.94 -15.72 -26.74
N SER A 31 4.44 -16.61 -27.60
CA SER A 31 5.53 -16.28 -28.53
C SER A 31 5.11 -15.23 -29.56
N ILE A 32 3.82 -15.24 -29.94
CA ILE A 32 3.18 -14.25 -30.79
C ILE A 32 2.28 -13.39 -29.91
N LYS A 33 2.73 -12.15 -29.66
CA LYS A 33 1.97 -11.18 -28.87
C LYS A 33 0.78 -10.66 -29.66
N ARG A 34 -0.38 -10.51 -29.00
CA ARG A 34 -1.50 -9.75 -29.58
C ARG A 34 -1.07 -8.31 -29.85
N THR A 35 -1.50 -7.76 -30.98
CA THR A 35 -1.18 -6.40 -31.39
C THR A 35 -2.43 -5.52 -31.41
N ILE A 36 -2.26 -4.27 -31.01
CA ILE A 36 -3.26 -3.21 -31.15
C ILE A 36 -2.58 -2.01 -31.82
N GLU A 37 -3.24 -1.45 -32.83
CA GLU A 37 -2.71 -0.33 -33.60
C GLU A 37 -3.33 0.98 -33.10
N ALA A 38 -2.49 2.00 -32.91
CA ALA A 38 -2.96 3.35 -32.64
C ALA A 38 -3.14 4.11 -33.97
N THR A 39 -4.26 4.81 -34.10
CA THR A 39 -4.55 5.62 -35.30
C THR A 39 -4.34 7.11 -35.01
N GLU A 40 -3.62 7.80 -35.90
CA GLU A 40 -3.40 9.24 -35.79
C GLU A 40 -4.67 10.02 -36.12
N ILE A 41 -4.96 11.07 -35.35
CA ILE A 41 -6.02 12.03 -35.61
C ILE A 41 -5.47 13.46 -35.64
N PRO A 42 -6.01 14.37 -36.47
CA PRO A 42 -5.46 15.71 -36.65
C PRO A 42 -5.85 16.69 -35.52
N SER A 43 -6.97 16.44 -34.83
CA SER A 43 -7.57 17.35 -33.84
C SER A 43 -7.59 16.73 -32.44
N ASN A 44 -7.90 17.54 -31.43
CA ASN A 44 -8.13 17.08 -30.07
C ASN A 44 -9.54 16.52 -29.91
N LEU A 45 -9.65 15.40 -29.20
CA LEU A 45 -10.94 14.82 -28.84
C LEU A 45 -11.49 15.47 -27.57
N ARG A 46 -12.81 15.62 -27.55
CA ARG A 46 -13.53 16.08 -26.36
C ARG A 46 -13.85 14.88 -25.48
N ILE A 47 -13.00 14.60 -24.51
CA ILE A 47 -13.26 13.55 -23.52
C ILE A 47 -14.51 13.86 -22.69
N ASP A 48 -15.62 13.19 -23.01
CA ASP A 48 -16.92 13.34 -22.32
C ASP A 48 -17.60 12.00 -21.97
N GLY A 49 -16.98 10.89 -22.35
CA GLY A 49 -17.42 9.53 -22.14
C GLY A 49 -18.27 8.96 -23.28
N LYS A 50 -18.45 9.68 -24.39
CA LYS A 50 -19.25 9.23 -25.54
C LYS A 50 -18.34 9.02 -26.75
N LEU A 51 -18.39 7.83 -27.33
CA LEU A 51 -17.59 7.50 -28.51
C LEU A 51 -18.06 8.31 -29.73
N GLU A 52 -17.34 9.37 -30.09
CA GLU A 52 -17.52 10.13 -31.32
C GLU A 52 -17.10 9.36 -32.59
N GLU A 53 -17.32 9.97 -33.77
CA GLU A 53 -17.04 9.36 -35.09
C GLU A 53 -15.55 9.02 -35.27
N GLU A 54 -14.65 9.81 -34.71
CA GLU A 54 -13.19 9.62 -34.79
C GLU A 54 -12.76 8.25 -34.23
N TRP A 55 -13.45 7.73 -33.22
CA TRP A 55 -13.16 6.38 -32.70
C TRP A 55 -13.37 5.29 -33.75
N LYS A 56 -14.25 5.50 -34.75
CA LYS A 56 -14.47 4.52 -35.82
C LYS A 56 -13.27 4.39 -36.76
N LEU A 57 -12.32 5.34 -36.74
CA LEU A 57 -11.08 5.26 -37.51
C LEU A 57 -10.14 4.15 -37.00
N ALA A 58 -10.22 3.81 -35.71
CA ALA A 58 -9.39 2.79 -35.09
C ALA A 58 -10.09 1.42 -35.08
N LYS A 59 -9.33 0.38 -35.43
CA LYS A 59 -9.77 -1.02 -35.31
C LYS A 59 -9.93 -1.39 -33.83
N PRO A 60 -11.09 -1.94 -33.41
CA PRO A 60 -11.27 -2.35 -32.03
C PRO A 60 -10.46 -3.60 -31.69
N ALA A 61 -9.78 -3.57 -30.56
CA ALA A 61 -9.28 -4.76 -29.88
C ALA A 61 -10.39 -5.36 -29.00
N THR A 62 -10.60 -6.67 -29.15
CA THR A 62 -11.70 -7.43 -28.53
C THR A 62 -11.18 -8.79 -28.03
N GLN A 63 -12.08 -9.71 -27.68
CA GLN A 63 -11.77 -11.09 -27.29
C GLN A 63 -10.92 -11.18 -26.03
N PHE A 64 -11.35 -10.50 -24.97
CA PHE A 64 -10.67 -10.58 -23.68
C PHE A 64 -10.65 -12.03 -23.16
N PHE A 65 -9.59 -12.33 -22.42
CA PHE A 65 -9.34 -13.58 -21.72
C PHE A 65 -9.85 -13.52 -20.28
N GLN A 66 -10.60 -14.53 -19.83
CA GLN A 66 -11.01 -14.61 -18.43
C GLN A 66 -9.82 -15.05 -17.57
N VAL A 67 -9.46 -14.25 -16.58
CA VAL A 67 -8.41 -14.57 -15.58
C VAL A 67 -9.06 -15.21 -14.35
N GLU A 68 -10.15 -14.61 -13.87
CA GLU A 68 -10.97 -15.10 -12.76
C GLU A 68 -12.46 -15.05 -13.13
N PRO A 69 -13.29 -15.97 -12.63
CA PRO A 69 -12.98 -17.11 -11.76
C PRO A 69 -12.41 -18.34 -12.48
N TYR A 70 -12.69 -18.52 -13.78
CA TYR A 70 -12.33 -19.73 -14.51
C TYR A 70 -11.36 -19.38 -15.65
N GLN A 71 -10.06 -19.51 -15.37
CA GLN A 71 -9.01 -19.06 -16.28
C GLN A 71 -9.16 -19.69 -17.69
N GLY A 72 -9.19 -18.83 -18.71
CA GLY A 72 -9.34 -19.23 -20.11
C GLY A 72 -10.75 -19.63 -20.55
N LYS A 73 -11.77 -19.53 -19.69
CA LYS A 73 -13.17 -19.71 -20.10
C LYS A 73 -13.71 -18.47 -20.82
N THR A 74 -14.84 -18.64 -21.49
CA THR A 74 -15.58 -17.56 -22.15
C THR A 74 -16.06 -16.53 -21.14
N LEU A 75 -15.94 -15.25 -21.51
CA LEU A 75 -16.41 -14.13 -20.71
C LEU A 75 -17.92 -14.01 -20.72
N ASN A 76 -18.47 -13.43 -19.66
CA ASN A 76 -19.88 -13.04 -19.65
C ASN A 76 -20.14 -11.90 -20.64
N PHE A 77 -19.25 -10.90 -20.67
CA PHE A 77 -19.35 -9.76 -21.58
C PHE A 77 -17.96 -9.28 -21.99
N ASP A 78 -17.76 -9.10 -23.29
CA ASP A 78 -16.48 -8.64 -23.83
C ASP A 78 -16.28 -7.12 -23.64
N THR A 79 -15.06 -6.65 -23.86
CA THR A 79 -14.69 -5.24 -23.82
C THR A 79 -14.06 -4.83 -25.14
N GLU A 80 -14.51 -3.71 -25.72
CA GLU A 80 -13.92 -3.17 -26.95
C GLU A 80 -12.99 -2.01 -26.63
N ILE A 81 -11.74 -2.10 -27.09
CA ILE A 81 -10.73 -1.06 -26.90
C ILE A 81 -10.35 -0.44 -28.22
N ARG A 82 -10.21 0.88 -28.25
CA ARG A 82 -9.66 1.61 -29.41
C ARG A 82 -8.59 2.58 -28.92
N VAL A 83 -7.58 2.80 -29.76
CA VAL A 83 -6.46 3.68 -29.44
C VAL A 83 -6.30 4.70 -30.55
N LEU A 84 -6.33 5.97 -30.18
CA LEU A 84 -6.07 7.09 -31.06
C LEU A 84 -4.92 7.92 -30.49
N TYR A 85 -4.28 8.74 -31.32
CA TYR A 85 -3.30 9.68 -30.82
C TYR A 85 -3.22 10.93 -31.69
N ASN A 86 -2.73 12.02 -31.10
CA ASN A 86 -2.35 13.22 -31.83
C ASN A 86 -1.06 13.81 -31.26
N LYS A 87 -0.67 15.01 -31.67
CA LYS A 87 0.55 15.68 -31.19
C LYS A 87 0.60 15.94 -29.67
N GLN A 88 -0.54 15.91 -28.98
CA GLN A 88 -0.68 16.31 -27.59
C GLN A 88 -1.02 15.14 -26.66
N PHE A 89 -1.83 14.19 -27.11
CA PHE A 89 -2.35 13.11 -26.27
C PHE A 89 -2.30 11.75 -26.96
N LEU A 90 -2.09 10.72 -26.13
CA LEU A 90 -2.55 9.36 -26.39
C LEU A 90 -3.99 9.24 -25.85
N TYR A 91 -4.89 8.71 -26.67
CA TYR A 91 -6.27 8.47 -26.31
C TYR A 91 -6.58 6.97 -26.28
N ILE A 92 -7.28 6.53 -25.25
CA ILE A 92 -7.74 5.14 -25.11
C ILE A 92 -9.21 5.18 -24.77
N SER A 93 -10.04 4.46 -25.54
CA SER A 93 -11.43 4.22 -25.17
C SER A 93 -11.67 2.77 -24.84
N ALA A 94 -12.64 2.53 -23.95
CA ALA A 94 -13.11 1.22 -23.60
C ALA A 94 -14.63 1.20 -23.54
N PHE A 95 -15.27 0.40 -24.38
CA PHE A 95 -16.67 0.05 -24.21
C PHE A 95 -16.77 -1.28 -23.46
N ASN A 96 -17.08 -1.19 -22.17
CA ASN A 96 -17.25 -2.31 -21.26
C ASN A 96 -18.69 -2.82 -21.37
N LYS A 97 -18.96 -3.75 -22.31
CA LYS A 97 -20.30 -4.28 -22.55
C LYS A 97 -20.87 -4.93 -21.29
N ASP A 98 -22.14 -4.73 -21.02
CA ASP A 98 -22.90 -5.40 -19.97
C ASP A 98 -24.39 -5.22 -20.23
N SER A 99 -25.09 -6.31 -20.55
CA SER A 99 -26.54 -6.26 -20.82
C SER A 99 -27.39 -5.78 -19.64
N LEU A 100 -26.85 -5.77 -18.41
CA LEU A 100 -27.53 -5.22 -17.23
C LEU A 100 -27.30 -3.70 -17.07
N GLY A 101 -26.39 -3.11 -17.84
CA GLY A 101 -26.09 -1.68 -17.83
C GLY A 101 -25.87 -1.11 -16.42
N LYS A 102 -26.51 0.02 -16.12
CA LYS A 102 -26.42 0.71 -14.82
C LYS A 102 -26.76 -0.17 -13.60
N LYS A 103 -27.57 -1.22 -13.77
CA LYS A 103 -28.04 -2.07 -12.65
C LYS A 103 -26.96 -3.01 -12.12
N SER A 104 -25.96 -3.37 -12.92
CA SER A 104 -24.87 -4.23 -12.47
C SER A 104 -23.76 -3.46 -11.75
N LEU A 105 -23.65 -2.15 -11.97
CA LEU A 105 -22.49 -1.36 -11.56
C LEU A 105 -22.29 -1.35 -10.04
N ARG A 106 -21.07 -1.69 -9.60
CA ARG A 106 -20.65 -1.67 -8.19
C ARG A 106 -19.56 -0.64 -7.97
N VAL A 107 -19.92 0.51 -7.40
CA VAL A 107 -18.98 1.57 -7.01
C VAL A 107 -19.43 2.13 -5.66
N PRO A 108 -18.81 1.71 -4.55
CA PRO A 108 -19.22 2.14 -3.22
C PRO A 108 -18.94 3.62 -2.91
N ASP A 109 -17.93 4.23 -3.51
CA ASP A 109 -17.63 5.64 -3.26
C ASP A 109 -16.79 6.26 -4.40
N PHE A 110 -16.49 7.55 -4.27
CA PHE A 110 -15.58 8.27 -5.15
C PHE A 110 -14.13 8.34 -4.63
N ARG A 111 -13.64 7.34 -3.87
CA ARG A 111 -12.24 7.34 -3.39
C ARG A 111 -11.29 7.24 -4.58
N ARG A 112 -10.41 8.23 -4.76
CA ARG A 112 -9.23 8.04 -5.61
C ARG A 112 -8.41 6.87 -5.06
N ASP A 113 -7.76 6.10 -5.93
CA ASP A 113 -6.96 4.94 -5.53
C ASP A 113 -7.77 3.87 -4.79
N PHE A 114 -9.02 3.73 -5.23
CA PHE A 114 -9.96 2.76 -4.68
C PHE A 114 -9.45 1.31 -4.75
N SER A 115 -9.94 0.49 -3.81
CA SER A 115 -9.65 -0.94 -3.81
C SER A 115 -10.30 -1.64 -5.00
N SER A 116 -9.49 -2.41 -5.75
CA SER A 116 -10.00 -3.28 -6.81
C SER A 116 -10.99 -4.32 -6.30
N ARG A 117 -10.95 -4.69 -5.01
CA ARG A 117 -11.90 -5.68 -4.46
C ARG A 117 -13.32 -5.16 -4.34
N SER A 118 -13.53 -3.84 -4.28
CA SER A 118 -14.86 -3.26 -4.04
C SER A 118 -15.46 -2.50 -5.21
N HIS A 119 -14.70 -2.18 -6.26
CA HIS A 119 -15.17 -1.37 -7.39
C HIS A 119 -15.11 -2.14 -8.71
N ASP A 120 -16.13 -1.93 -9.54
CA ASP A 120 -16.03 -2.16 -10.97
C ASP A 120 -14.99 -1.22 -11.56
N HIS A 121 -14.11 -1.73 -12.40
CA HIS A 121 -13.10 -0.89 -13.03
C HIS A 121 -12.61 -1.43 -14.36
N PHE A 122 -12.09 -0.51 -15.16
CA PHE A 122 -11.32 -0.76 -16.35
C PHE A 122 -9.96 -0.06 -16.21
N GLY A 123 -8.90 -0.69 -16.67
CA GLY A 123 -7.57 -0.08 -16.66
C GLY A 123 -6.64 -0.70 -17.68
N PHE A 124 -5.45 -0.13 -17.77
CA PHE A 124 -4.39 -0.62 -18.62
C PHE A 124 -3.03 -0.41 -17.98
N SER A 125 -2.10 -1.30 -18.32
CA SER A 125 -0.69 -1.21 -17.99
C SER A 125 0.08 -0.91 -19.27
N ILE A 126 0.95 0.10 -19.24
CA ILE A 126 1.75 0.53 -20.41
C ILE A 126 3.24 0.57 -20.08
N ASP A 127 4.03 -0.05 -20.94
CA ASP A 127 5.49 -0.09 -20.90
C ASP A 127 6.03 0.61 -22.16
N GLY A 128 6.26 1.93 -22.03
CA GLY A 128 6.71 2.78 -23.13
C GLY A 128 8.18 2.56 -23.54
N PHE A 129 8.98 1.91 -22.70
CA PHE A 129 10.35 1.49 -23.06
C PHE A 129 10.40 0.07 -23.62
N ASN A 130 9.30 -0.68 -23.51
CA ASN A 130 9.19 -2.10 -23.86
C ASN A 130 10.29 -2.94 -23.19
N ASP A 131 10.57 -2.64 -21.93
CA ASP A 131 11.60 -3.29 -21.11
C ASP A 131 11.14 -4.59 -20.45
N LYS A 132 9.82 -4.86 -20.52
CA LYS A 132 9.16 -6.06 -20.01
C LYS A 132 9.22 -6.19 -18.49
N ARG A 133 9.48 -5.08 -17.78
CA ARG A 133 9.64 -5.04 -16.33
C ARG A 133 8.80 -3.96 -15.68
N ASN A 134 8.80 -2.76 -16.26
CA ASN A 134 8.21 -1.58 -15.66
C ASN A 134 6.94 -1.21 -16.39
N ALA A 135 5.92 -0.78 -15.65
CA ALA A 135 4.72 -0.23 -16.28
C ALA A 135 4.20 0.99 -15.53
N MET A 136 3.48 1.82 -16.27
CA MET A 136 2.56 2.81 -15.72
C MET A 136 1.16 2.23 -15.83
N VAL A 137 0.37 2.31 -14.76
CA VAL A 137 -0.97 1.75 -14.76
C VAL A 137 -1.96 2.87 -14.51
N MET A 138 -3.00 2.96 -15.35
CA MET A 138 -4.11 3.89 -15.19
C MET A 138 -5.41 3.10 -15.14
N VAL A 139 -6.26 3.43 -14.18
CA VAL A 139 -7.50 2.72 -13.89
C VAL A 139 -8.61 3.72 -13.62
N THR A 140 -9.79 3.45 -14.14
CA THR A 140 -11.00 4.19 -13.79
C THR A 140 -12.16 3.27 -13.49
N ASN A 141 -13.17 3.79 -12.79
CA ASN A 141 -14.44 3.12 -12.57
C ASN A 141 -15.56 3.81 -13.39
N PRO A 142 -16.78 3.25 -13.44
CA PRO A 142 -17.92 3.84 -14.18
C PRO A 142 -18.36 5.26 -13.76
N TYR A 143 -17.68 5.86 -12.79
CA TYR A 143 -17.95 7.18 -12.21
C TYR A 143 -16.78 8.15 -12.40
N SER A 144 -15.82 7.83 -13.27
CA SER A 144 -14.61 8.62 -13.57
C SER A 144 -13.71 8.84 -12.36
N THR A 145 -13.83 8.03 -11.31
CA THR A 145 -12.84 8.03 -10.23
C THR A 145 -11.53 7.45 -10.79
N GLN A 146 -10.43 8.08 -10.43
CA GLN A 146 -9.11 7.72 -10.94
C GLN A 146 -8.36 6.86 -9.93
N ARG A 147 -7.52 5.99 -10.47
CA ARG A 147 -6.46 5.29 -9.76
C ARG A 147 -5.29 5.13 -10.71
N ASP A 148 -4.09 5.34 -10.23
CA ASP A 148 -2.86 5.16 -10.98
C ASP A 148 -1.75 4.62 -10.07
N LEU A 149 -0.74 4.00 -10.68
CA LEU A 149 0.44 3.51 -9.98
C LEU A 149 1.59 3.28 -10.94
N LEU A 150 2.81 3.23 -10.41
CA LEU A 150 3.96 2.64 -11.10
C LEU A 150 4.19 1.23 -10.57
N THR A 151 4.66 0.35 -11.44
CA THR A 151 4.96 -1.05 -11.10
C THR A 151 6.33 -1.42 -11.64
N PHE A 152 7.10 -2.13 -10.83
CA PHE A 152 8.46 -2.59 -11.16
C PHE A 152 8.54 -4.09 -10.90
N ASP A 153 8.81 -4.84 -11.97
CA ASP A 153 8.97 -6.29 -11.96
C ASP A 153 7.71 -7.08 -11.52
N ASP A 154 6.53 -6.45 -11.46
CA ASP A 154 5.31 -7.02 -10.83
C ASP A 154 5.54 -7.43 -9.36
N VAL A 155 6.44 -6.72 -8.67
CA VAL A 155 6.85 -6.99 -7.28
C VAL A 155 6.76 -5.72 -6.43
N LEU A 156 7.23 -4.59 -6.95
CA LEU A 156 7.13 -3.30 -6.26
C LEU A 156 6.08 -2.43 -6.95
N PHE A 157 5.21 -1.81 -6.15
CA PHE A 157 4.14 -0.94 -6.63
C PHE A 157 4.22 0.41 -5.91
N ASP A 158 4.35 1.49 -6.66
CA ASP A 158 4.17 2.86 -6.16
C ASP A 158 2.71 3.24 -6.35
N LEU A 159 1.88 2.95 -5.35
CA LEU A 159 0.42 3.16 -5.40
C LEU A 159 -0.01 4.63 -5.31
N ASP A 160 0.91 5.50 -4.90
CA ASP A 160 0.65 6.92 -4.65
C ASP A 160 1.21 7.82 -5.76
N TRP A 161 1.68 7.23 -6.86
CA TRP A 161 2.11 7.99 -8.03
C TRP A 161 0.89 8.56 -8.75
N ASP A 162 0.73 9.88 -8.72
CA ASP A 162 -0.34 10.57 -9.44
C ASP A 162 0.11 11.08 -10.82
N GLY A 163 -0.44 10.47 -11.87
CA GLY A 163 -0.26 10.91 -13.25
C GLY A 163 -1.15 12.10 -13.60
N LEU A 164 -0.68 12.98 -14.49
CA LEU A 164 -1.55 14.00 -15.09
C LEU A 164 -2.28 13.40 -16.30
N TRP A 165 -3.54 13.01 -16.14
CA TRP A 165 -4.37 12.50 -17.23
C TRP A 165 -5.84 12.81 -16.96
N ARG A 166 -6.65 12.75 -18.02
CA ARG A 166 -8.10 13.02 -17.94
C ARG A 166 -8.85 11.76 -18.29
N VAL A 167 -9.96 11.56 -17.59
CA VAL A 167 -10.91 10.50 -17.92
C VAL A 167 -12.34 10.97 -17.76
N ARG A 168 -13.20 10.55 -18.68
CA ARG A 168 -14.65 10.64 -18.53
C ARG A 168 -15.27 9.31 -18.84
N THR A 169 -16.39 9.05 -18.17
CA THR A 169 -17.13 7.82 -18.31
C THR A 169 -18.59 8.11 -18.54
N HIS A 170 -19.23 7.27 -19.34
CA HIS A 170 -20.65 7.32 -19.59
C HIS A 170 -21.26 5.95 -19.34
N ARG A 171 -22.34 5.91 -18.55
CA ARG A 171 -23.03 4.67 -18.17
C ARG A 171 -24.27 4.53 -19.04
N THR A 172 -24.40 3.40 -19.74
CA THR A 172 -25.52 3.10 -20.64
C THR A 172 -26.33 1.92 -20.10
N ASP A 173 -27.41 1.57 -20.81
CA ASP A 173 -28.19 0.37 -20.49
C ASP A 173 -27.56 -0.91 -21.08
N SER A 174 -26.49 -0.76 -21.88
CA SER A 174 -25.73 -1.85 -22.51
C SER A 174 -24.28 -1.98 -22.00
N GLY A 175 -23.91 -1.22 -20.97
CA GLY A 175 -22.58 -1.23 -20.37
C GLY A 175 -22.13 0.14 -19.88
N TRP A 176 -20.85 0.41 -20.01
CA TRP A 176 -20.31 1.75 -19.79
C TRP A 176 -19.06 2.00 -20.63
N VAL A 177 -18.88 3.26 -21.02
CA VAL A 177 -17.76 3.74 -21.80
C VAL A 177 -16.79 4.47 -20.87
N ALA A 178 -15.50 4.27 -21.10
CA ALA A 178 -14.43 5.10 -20.55
C ALA A 178 -13.61 5.71 -21.68
N GLU A 179 -13.26 6.98 -21.55
CA GLU A 179 -12.37 7.70 -22.47
C GLU A 179 -11.25 8.34 -21.69
N PHE A 180 -10.02 7.99 -22.04
CA PHE A 180 -8.79 8.51 -21.44
C PHE A 180 -8.11 9.45 -22.42
N ALA A 181 -7.65 10.60 -21.93
CA ALA A 181 -6.67 11.44 -22.63
C ALA A 181 -5.42 11.59 -21.76
N ILE A 182 -4.30 11.13 -22.29
CA ILE A 182 -3.04 11.04 -21.57
C ILE A 182 -2.04 11.94 -22.31
N PRO A 183 -1.65 13.08 -21.72
CA PRO A 183 -0.59 13.91 -22.27
C PRO A 183 0.69 13.09 -22.46
N TRP A 184 1.41 13.30 -23.57
CA TRP A 184 2.67 12.61 -23.79
C TRP A 184 3.68 12.86 -22.65
N GLN A 185 3.66 14.04 -22.04
CA GLN A 185 4.53 14.40 -20.90
C GLN A 185 4.23 13.63 -19.61
N THR A 186 3.11 12.88 -19.56
CA THR A 186 2.79 11.98 -18.45
C THR A 186 3.41 10.60 -18.66
N LEU A 187 3.56 10.16 -19.92
CA LEU A 187 4.12 8.86 -20.25
C LEU A 187 5.66 8.92 -20.28
N ARG A 188 6.30 7.78 -20.04
CA ARG A 188 7.75 7.63 -20.20
C ARG A 188 8.04 6.75 -21.39
N TYR A 189 8.84 7.26 -22.32
CA TYR A 189 9.20 6.57 -23.56
C TYR A 189 10.55 7.11 -24.07
N PRO A 190 11.29 6.31 -24.87
CA PRO A 190 12.59 6.70 -25.37
C PRO A 190 12.45 7.83 -26.40
N ARG A 191 13.46 8.72 -26.44
CA ARG A 191 13.70 9.57 -27.60
C ARG A 191 14.23 8.67 -28.73
N THR A 192 13.51 8.59 -29.84
CA THR A 192 13.90 7.76 -31.01
C THR A 192 13.75 8.56 -32.30
N ASP A 193 14.64 8.30 -33.25
CA ASP A 193 14.53 8.85 -34.61
C ASP A 193 13.56 8.04 -35.49
N SER A 194 13.20 6.82 -35.05
CA SER A 194 12.14 6.03 -35.67
C SER A 194 10.80 6.72 -35.47
N THR A 195 10.07 6.93 -36.56
CA THR A 195 8.70 7.47 -36.49
C THR A 195 7.74 6.49 -35.83
N ASN A 196 7.92 5.19 -35.99
CA ASN A 196 7.06 4.17 -35.39
C ASN A 196 7.72 3.54 -34.17
N GLN A 197 7.06 3.64 -33.01
CA GLN A 197 7.44 2.94 -31.79
C GLN A 197 6.53 1.73 -31.52
N SER A 198 7.02 0.81 -30.70
CA SER A 198 6.30 -0.37 -30.23
C SER A 198 6.40 -0.43 -28.70
N TRP A 199 5.26 -0.39 -28.02
CA TRP A 199 5.20 -0.40 -26.54
C TRP A 199 4.51 -1.66 -26.01
N GLY A 200 4.90 -2.10 -24.82
CA GLY A 200 4.16 -3.15 -24.12
C GLY A 200 2.82 -2.60 -23.62
N ILE A 201 1.72 -3.31 -23.83
CA ILE A 201 0.41 -2.91 -23.30
C ILE A 201 -0.45 -4.11 -22.90
N ASN A 202 -1.19 -3.96 -21.80
CA ASN A 202 -2.29 -4.86 -21.48
C ASN A 202 -3.48 -4.09 -20.92
N PHE A 203 -4.70 -4.52 -21.25
CA PHE A 203 -5.94 -3.95 -20.77
C PHE A 203 -6.62 -4.94 -19.83
N PHE A 204 -7.31 -4.46 -18.81
CA PHE A 204 -8.00 -5.32 -17.85
C PHE A 204 -9.29 -4.70 -17.36
N ARG A 205 -10.25 -5.57 -17.05
CA ARG A 205 -11.58 -5.23 -16.54
C ARG A 205 -11.91 -6.10 -15.34
N ASN A 206 -12.49 -5.46 -14.32
CA ASN A 206 -13.06 -6.12 -13.16
C ASN A 206 -14.55 -5.80 -13.10
N ARG A 207 -15.37 -6.84 -13.17
CA ARG A 207 -16.83 -6.77 -13.04
C ARG A 207 -17.23 -7.45 -11.73
N ARG A 208 -17.38 -6.66 -10.68
CA ARG A 208 -17.72 -7.09 -9.32
C ARG A 208 -19.07 -7.79 -9.24
N TYR A 209 -20.04 -7.44 -10.09
CA TYR A 209 -21.37 -8.08 -10.06
C TYR A 209 -21.31 -9.61 -10.23
N SER A 210 -20.53 -10.10 -11.20
CA SER A 210 -20.23 -11.54 -11.36
C SER A 210 -18.92 -11.95 -10.69
N ASN A 211 -18.19 -10.98 -10.14
CA ASN A 211 -16.83 -11.10 -9.64
C ASN A 211 -15.89 -11.71 -10.71
N GLU A 212 -16.01 -11.21 -11.94
CA GLU A 212 -15.20 -11.65 -13.09
C GLU A 212 -14.05 -10.67 -13.34
N TYR A 213 -12.85 -11.21 -13.52
CA TYR A 213 -11.66 -10.45 -13.88
C TYR A 213 -11.13 -10.93 -15.22
N SER A 214 -10.89 -10.01 -16.14
CA SER A 214 -10.52 -10.32 -17.52
C SER A 214 -9.42 -9.39 -18.03
N SER A 215 -8.62 -9.88 -18.97
CA SER A 215 -7.54 -9.13 -19.60
C SER A 215 -7.54 -9.26 -21.12
N TRP A 216 -6.99 -8.28 -21.83
CA TRP A 216 -6.90 -8.37 -23.29
C TRP A 216 -5.84 -9.37 -23.75
N ASN A 217 -4.62 -9.29 -23.22
CA ASN A 217 -3.61 -10.32 -23.42
C ASN A 217 -3.59 -11.30 -22.23
N PRO A 218 -3.52 -12.62 -22.47
CA PRO A 218 -3.54 -13.61 -21.39
C PRO A 218 -2.35 -13.50 -20.45
N PHE A 219 -2.57 -13.71 -19.15
CA PHE A 219 -1.52 -13.94 -18.16
C PHE A 219 -1.97 -14.95 -17.09
N PRO A 220 -1.03 -15.65 -16.43
CA PRO A 220 -1.33 -16.54 -15.31
C PRO A 220 -1.99 -15.80 -14.14
N ARG A 221 -3.09 -16.33 -13.58
CA ARG A 221 -3.78 -15.71 -12.42
C ARG A 221 -2.91 -15.50 -11.17
N ALA A 222 -1.78 -16.19 -11.08
CA ALA A 222 -0.77 -15.97 -10.03
C ALA A 222 -0.10 -14.58 -10.11
N PHE A 223 -0.15 -13.93 -11.27
CA PHE A 223 0.48 -12.64 -11.56
C PHE A 223 -0.57 -11.54 -11.73
N SER A 224 -0.11 -10.31 -11.89
CA SER A 224 -0.99 -9.16 -12.14
C SER A 224 -0.96 -8.73 -13.62
N PRO A 225 -1.88 -7.86 -14.09
CA PRO A 225 -1.81 -7.30 -15.44
C PRO A 225 -0.56 -6.44 -15.68
N SER A 226 0.20 -6.14 -14.63
CA SER A 226 1.47 -5.41 -14.65
C SER A 226 2.67 -6.27 -15.00
N ARG A 227 2.50 -7.59 -15.15
CA ARG A 227 3.56 -8.51 -15.56
C ARG A 227 3.86 -8.37 -17.06
N MET A 228 4.75 -7.44 -17.40
CA MET A 228 4.96 -6.96 -18.78
C MET A 228 5.62 -7.95 -19.75
N ASP A 229 6.20 -9.05 -19.28
CA ASP A 229 6.60 -10.17 -20.16
C ASP A 229 5.37 -10.78 -20.87
N TYR A 230 4.20 -10.84 -20.22
CA TYR A 230 2.89 -11.22 -20.78
C TYR A 230 2.12 -10.08 -21.46
N ALA A 231 2.64 -8.85 -21.55
CA ALA A 231 1.94 -7.77 -22.24
C ALA A 231 1.84 -8.05 -23.75
N GLY A 232 0.73 -7.61 -24.37
CA GLY A 232 0.65 -7.48 -25.82
C GLY A 232 1.46 -6.27 -26.31
N THR A 233 1.29 -5.89 -27.57
CA THR A 233 2.07 -4.82 -28.20
C THR A 233 1.17 -3.73 -28.79
N LEU A 234 1.42 -2.48 -28.39
CA LEU A 234 0.88 -1.27 -29.02
C LEU A 234 1.81 -0.84 -30.15
N ILE A 235 1.30 -0.76 -31.37
CA ILE A 235 2.05 -0.39 -32.59
C ILE A 235 1.43 0.83 -33.27
N GLY A 236 2.13 1.41 -34.25
CA GLY A 236 1.63 2.52 -35.07
C GLY A 236 1.66 3.89 -34.37
N ILE A 237 2.23 3.96 -33.16
CA ILE A 237 2.36 5.20 -32.40
C ILE A 237 3.58 6.01 -32.84
N LYS A 238 3.38 7.34 -32.93
CA LYS A 238 4.42 8.31 -33.26
C LYS A 238 4.43 9.44 -32.21
N PRO A 239 4.95 9.17 -31.00
CA PRO A 239 4.96 10.17 -29.93
C PRO A 239 5.89 11.33 -30.28
N PRO A 240 5.60 12.58 -29.84
CA PRO A 240 6.52 13.69 -30.00
C PRO A 240 7.81 13.44 -29.21
N PRO A 241 8.96 14.06 -29.58
CA PRO A 241 10.17 13.96 -28.80
C PRO A 241 9.90 14.34 -27.33
N PRO A 242 10.39 13.55 -26.35
CA PRO A 242 10.19 13.91 -24.96
C PRO A 242 10.83 15.27 -24.65
N SER A 243 10.06 16.12 -23.96
CA SER A 243 10.47 17.45 -23.51
C SER A 243 10.64 17.49 -21.99
N PRO A 244 11.49 18.38 -21.46
CA PRO A 244 11.48 18.69 -20.04
C PRO A 244 10.07 19.11 -19.59
N ASN A 245 9.71 18.80 -18.35
CA ASN A 245 8.42 19.15 -17.77
C ASN A 245 8.64 19.74 -16.37
N ILE A 246 8.32 21.01 -16.19
CA ILE A 246 8.43 21.70 -14.91
C ILE A 246 7.04 21.94 -14.35
N ARG A 247 6.81 21.45 -13.15
CA ARG A 247 5.59 21.63 -12.38
C ARG A 247 5.93 22.45 -11.14
N ILE A 248 5.21 23.53 -10.93
CA ILE A 248 5.35 24.37 -9.74
C ILE A 248 4.00 24.39 -9.03
N GLN A 249 4.02 24.07 -7.75
CA GLN A 249 2.84 24.00 -6.90
C GLN A 249 3.05 24.83 -5.64
N PRO A 250 2.93 26.18 -5.72
CA PRO A 250 2.83 27.00 -4.53
C PRO A 250 1.58 26.65 -3.73
N TYR A 251 1.68 26.86 -2.42
CA TYR A 251 0.53 26.82 -1.54
C TYR A 251 0.61 27.89 -0.47
N LEU A 252 -0.56 28.27 0.02
CA LEU A 252 -0.73 29.08 1.21
C LEU A 252 -1.58 28.31 2.20
N LEU A 253 -1.10 28.20 3.43
CA LEU A 253 -1.80 27.58 4.53
C LEU A 253 -2.03 28.60 5.64
N VAL A 254 -3.22 28.58 6.22
CA VAL A 254 -3.57 29.31 7.44
C VAL A 254 -4.08 28.28 8.45
N SER A 255 -3.46 28.23 9.62
CA SER A 255 -3.82 27.31 10.70
C SER A 255 -4.09 28.10 11.97
N THR A 256 -5.17 27.80 12.67
CA THR A 256 -5.45 28.30 14.02
C THR A 256 -5.54 27.13 14.96
N LYS A 257 -4.64 27.09 15.95
CA LYS A 257 -4.59 26.08 17.00
C LYS A 257 -5.05 26.69 18.31
N ASN A 258 -6.03 26.05 18.95
CA ASN A 258 -6.48 26.39 20.29
C ASN A 258 -6.24 25.18 21.19
N SER A 259 -5.57 25.38 22.32
CA SER A 259 -5.51 24.42 23.41
C SER A 259 -6.21 24.97 24.63
N ASN A 260 -6.85 24.09 25.40
CA ASN A 260 -7.41 24.41 26.71
C ASN A 260 -7.25 23.20 27.63
N GLY A 261 -6.85 23.46 28.87
CA GLY A 261 -6.79 22.44 29.90
C GLY A 261 -5.74 22.74 30.96
N SER A 262 -5.84 22.05 32.09
CA SER A 262 -4.98 22.25 33.26
C SER A 262 -3.51 21.87 33.06
N GLU A 263 -3.20 21.02 32.07
CA GLU A 263 -1.84 20.53 31.80
C GLU A 263 -1.21 21.25 30.62
N ILE A 264 -1.97 21.43 29.55
CA ILE A 264 -1.48 22.09 28.32
C ILE A 264 -1.69 23.60 28.32
N GLY A 265 -2.51 24.12 29.25
CA GLY A 265 -2.84 25.53 29.35
C GLY A 265 -3.76 26.04 28.23
N ASP A 266 -4.27 27.25 28.45
CA ASP A 266 -5.04 27.98 27.46
C ASP A 266 -4.10 28.72 26.52
N HIS A 267 -4.07 28.30 25.26
CA HIS A 267 -3.22 28.91 24.26
C HIS A 267 -3.91 28.95 22.90
N THR A 268 -3.90 30.12 22.26
CA THR A 268 -4.35 30.30 20.89
C THR A 268 -3.19 30.80 20.05
N SER A 269 -2.93 30.12 18.94
CA SER A 269 -1.95 30.56 17.95
C SER A 269 -2.54 30.50 16.55
N THR A 270 -2.24 31.51 15.75
CA THR A 270 -2.54 31.53 14.31
C THR A 270 -1.23 31.62 13.55
N GLU A 271 -1.06 30.72 12.58
CA GLU A 271 0.11 30.68 11.71
C GLU A 271 -0.32 30.83 10.25
N VAL A 272 0.39 31.68 9.52
CA VAL A 272 0.29 31.76 8.05
C VAL A 272 1.59 31.23 7.47
N LYS A 273 1.47 30.19 6.65
CA LYS A 273 2.60 29.42 6.14
C LYS A 273 2.56 29.37 4.61
N PRO A 274 3.37 30.19 3.92
CA PRO A 274 3.63 30.02 2.50
C PRO A 274 4.63 28.89 2.29
N GLY A 275 4.41 28.09 1.26
CA GLY A 275 5.34 27.05 0.85
C GLY A 275 5.14 26.66 -0.60
N GLY A 276 5.90 25.69 -1.06
CA GLY A 276 5.75 25.24 -2.43
C GLY A 276 6.58 24.03 -2.76
N GLU A 277 6.15 23.36 -3.82
CA GLU A 277 6.84 22.22 -4.38
C GLU A 277 7.15 22.48 -5.85
N ILE A 278 8.34 22.05 -6.28
CA ILE A 278 8.75 22.08 -7.68
C ILE A 278 9.09 20.66 -8.07
N LYS A 279 8.58 20.24 -9.21
CA LYS A 279 8.92 18.97 -9.84
C LYS A 279 9.40 19.22 -11.24
N TRP A 280 10.66 18.88 -11.49
CA TRP A 280 11.31 19.05 -12.76
C TRP A 280 11.70 17.68 -13.33
N ALA A 281 10.90 17.18 -14.27
CA ALA A 281 11.34 16.09 -15.12
C ALA A 281 12.33 16.66 -16.14
N ILE A 282 13.62 16.52 -15.84
CA ILE A 282 14.73 17.03 -16.66
C ILE A 282 14.72 16.33 -18.02
N ASN A 283 14.48 15.02 -18.02
CA ASN A 283 14.32 14.17 -19.20
C ASN A 283 13.47 12.93 -18.81
N PRO A 284 13.12 12.01 -19.74
CA PRO A 284 12.28 10.84 -19.43
C PRO A 284 12.80 9.92 -18.32
N ASN A 285 14.09 10.00 -18.03
CA ASN A 285 14.79 9.13 -17.09
C ASN A 285 15.11 9.86 -15.78
N THR A 286 15.12 11.20 -15.74
CA THR A 286 15.56 11.98 -14.57
C THR A 286 14.50 12.95 -14.08
N VAL A 287 14.13 12.85 -12.81
CA VAL A 287 13.19 13.76 -12.12
C VAL A 287 13.87 14.34 -10.88
N LEU A 288 13.72 15.66 -10.69
CA LEU A 288 14.11 16.39 -9.50
C LEU A 288 12.85 16.97 -8.84
N ASP A 289 12.56 16.55 -7.62
CA ASP A 289 11.53 17.12 -6.76
C ASP A 289 12.20 18.00 -5.71
N MET A 290 11.65 19.18 -5.45
CA MET A 290 12.09 20.12 -4.43
C MET A 290 10.89 20.59 -3.64
N THR A 291 11.05 20.74 -2.33
CA THR A 291 10.00 21.24 -1.43
C THR A 291 10.60 22.33 -0.53
N PHE A 292 9.84 23.38 -0.30
CA PHE A 292 10.21 24.52 0.53
C PHE A 292 9.14 24.78 1.56
N ASN A 293 9.58 24.94 2.82
CA ASN A 293 8.75 25.11 3.99
C ASN A 293 7.58 24.11 4.02
N THR A 294 7.86 22.83 3.75
CA THR A 294 6.84 21.82 3.49
C THR A 294 5.86 21.72 4.65
N ASP A 295 4.61 21.40 4.34
CA ASP A 295 3.53 21.23 5.29
C ASP A 295 2.87 19.87 5.08
N PHE A 296 2.59 19.21 6.20
CA PHE A 296 1.98 17.89 6.24
C PHE A 296 0.50 17.92 6.60
N ALA A 297 -0.13 19.09 6.72
CA ALA A 297 -1.56 19.21 7.06
C ALA A 297 -2.51 18.62 6.02
N GLN A 298 -2.02 18.28 4.81
CA GLN A 298 -2.78 17.52 3.82
C GLN A 298 -2.92 16.04 4.16
N ALA A 299 -1.97 15.48 4.92
CA ALA A 299 -1.99 14.09 5.30
C ALA A 299 -3.13 13.85 6.29
N ASP A 300 -3.87 12.75 6.09
CA ASP A 300 -4.89 12.32 7.03
C ASP A 300 -4.25 12.12 8.41
N VAL A 301 -4.85 12.69 9.46
CA VAL A 301 -4.44 12.50 10.85
C VAL A 301 -4.33 11.01 11.16
N ASP A 302 -3.31 10.63 11.92
CA ASP A 302 -3.16 9.25 12.36
C ASP A 302 -4.34 8.86 13.23
N ARG A 303 -4.93 7.71 12.89
CA ARG A 303 -6.02 7.13 13.68
C ARG A 303 -5.40 6.45 14.90
N GLN A 304 -6.09 6.52 16.04
CA GLN A 304 -5.62 5.78 17.20
C GLN A 304 -5.78 4.28 16.94
N VAL A 305 -4.85 3.47 17.43
CA VAL A 305 -4.85 2.01 17.30
C VAL A 305 -4.63 1.42 18.68
N ASN A 306 -5.45 0.43 19.05
CA ASN A 306 -5.23 -0.34 20.28
C ASN A 306 -4.20 -1.43 19.99
N ASN A 307 -2.94 -1.17 20.32
CA ASN A 307 -1.86 -2.11 20.08
C ASN A 307 -1.78 -3.17 21.18
N ILE A 308 -2.20 -4.39 20.86
CA ILE A 308 -2.12 -5.56 21.76
C ILE A 308 -0.81 -6.34 21.62
N THR A 309 0.13 -5.85 20.82
CA THR A 309 1.45 -6.45 20.63
C THR A 309 2.50 -5.71 21.46
N ARG A 310 3.63 -6.38 21.72
CA ARG A 310 4.81 -5.82 22.41
C ARG A 310 5.77 -5.08 21.47
N PHE A 311 5.28 -4.63 20.32
CA PHE A 311 6.10 -3.98 19.30
C PHE A 311 5.42 -2.70 18.85
N GLY A 312 6.20 -1.64 18.64
CA GLY A 312 5.72 -0.38 18.11
C GLY A 312 4.88 -0.53 16.81
N ILE A 313 3.85 0.31 16.69
CA ILE A 313 2.98 0.34 15.52
C ILE A 313 3.74 0.94 14.33
N PHE A 314 3.69 0.25 13.18
CA PHE A 314 4.15 0.81 11.91
C PHE A 314 3.03 1.61 11.24
N PHE A 315 3.18 2.93 11.19
CA PHE A 315 2.25 3.79 10.45
C PHE A 315 2.77 4.03 9.03
N PRO A 316 2.03 3.69 7.95
CA PRO A 316 2.49 3.96 6.60
C PRO A 316 2.71 5.47 6.36
N GLU A 317 3.60 5.82 5.45
CA GLU A 317 3.75 7.20 4.98
C GLU A 317 2.44 7.69 4.32
N ARG A 318 2.14 8.99 4.45
CA ARG A 318 0.93 9.61 3.87
C ARG A 318 1.21 10.94 3.16
N ARG A 319 2.45 11.42 3.20
CA ARG A 319 2.83 12.74 2.70
C ARG A 319 3.32 12.62 1.26
N GLN A 320 2.68 13.34 0.35
CA GLN A 320 2.88 13.21 -1.09
C GLN A 320 4.36 13.27 -1.52
N PHE A 321 5.13 14.17 -0.92
CA PHE A 321 6.56 14.29 -1.21
C PHE A 321 7.28 12.95 -1.06
N PHE A 322 7.02 12.18 0.00
CA PHE A 322 7.73 10.93 0.31
C PHE A 322 7.15 9.70 -0.39
N LEU A 323 5.88 9.76 -0.80
CA LEU A 323 5.17 8.63 -1.41
C LEU A 323 5.59 8.39 -2.86
N GLU A 324 5.87 9.44 -3.62
CA GLU A 324 6.23 9.26 -5.03
C GLU A 324 7.63 8.65 -5.20
N ASN A 325 7.79 7.68 -6.11
CA ASN A 325 9.04 6.95 -6.31
C ASN A 325 9.56 6.26 -5.02
N ALA A 326 8.71 6.06 -4.00
CA ALA A 326 9.08 5.43 -2.75
C ALA A 326 9.66 4.03 -2.96
N SER A 327 9.22 3.28 -3.97
CA SER A 327 9.76 1.96 -4.35
C SER A 327 11.27 1.94 -4.57
N LEU A 328 11.90 3.05 -4.95
CA LEU A 328 13.35 3.10 -5.13
C LEU A 328 14.09 3.03 -3.80
N PHE A 329 13.55 3.70 -2.77
CA PHE A 329 14.18 3.90 -1.47
C PHE A 329 13.63 2.96 -0.38
N GLY A 330 12.37 2.56 -0.48
CA GLY A 330 11.63 1.71 0.47
C GLY A 330 11.91 0.21 0.30
N VAL A 331 13.17 -0.15 0.04
CA VAL A 331 13.60 -1.55 0.00
C VAL A 331 13.69 -2.13 1.41
N GLY A 332 13.52 -3.45 1.55
CA GLY A 332 13.63 -4.14 2.82
C GLY A 332 12.73 -5.36 2.91
N LEU A 333 12.63 -5.91 4.12
CA LEU A 333 11.70 -6.99 4.46
C LEU A 333 10.44 -6.37 5.09
N ALA A 334 9.28 -6.76 4.59
CA ALA A 334 7.97 -6.41 5.16
C ALA A 334 6.98 -7.56 4.93
N PRO A 335 5.96 -7.71 5.80
CA PRO A 335 4.90 -8.69 5.59
C PRO A 335 4.08 -8.37 4.34
N ASN A 336 3.68 -9.40 3.59
CA ASN A 336 2.68 -9.26 2.53
C ASN A 336 1.26 -9.11 3.10
N ASP A 337 0.31 -8.61 2.30
CA ASP A 337 -1.09 -8.44 2.71
C ASP A 337 -1.78 -9.74 3.13
N ASP A 338 -1.35 -10.89 2.57
CA ASP A 338 -1.83 -12.24 2.92
C ASP A 338 -0.98 -12.90 4.02
N LEU A 339 -0.13 -12.10 4.70
CA LEU A 339 0.82 -12.49 5.74
C LEU A 339 1.98 -13.38 5.26
N SER A 340 2.04 -13.75 3.98
CA SER A 340 3.17 -14.51 3.45
C SER A 340 4.49 -13.74 3.59
N GLY A 341 5.60 -14.46 3.76
CA GLY A 341 6.93 -13.87 4.03
C GLY A 341 7.28 -13.68 5.50
N GLY A 342 6.29 -13.75 6.41
CA GLY A 342 6.46 -13.61 7.87
C GLY A 342 6.36 -12.18 8.39
N SER A 343 6.37 -12.03 9.72
CA SER A 343 6.03 -10.77 10.39
C SER A 343 7.19 -9.79 10.63
N MET A 344 8.44 -10.17 10.36
CA MET A 344 9.59 -9.26 10.52
C MET A 344 9.51 -8.08 9.56
N ARG A 345 9.79 -6.87 10.08
CA ARG A 345 9.99 -5.67 9.25
C ARG A 345 11.40 -5.15 9.45
N ILE A 346 12.15 -5.01 8.36
CA ILE A 346 13.53 -4.53 8.35
C ILE A 346 13.68 -3.59 7.14
N GLN A 347 13.80 -2.30 7.39
CA GLN A 347 13.91 -1.27 6.36
C GLN A 347 15.00 -0.26 6.74
N PRO A 348 16.04 -0.05 5.92
CA PRO A 348 17.10 0.93 6.21
C PRO A 348 16.60 2.37 6.07
N PHE A 349 15.57 2.62 5.27
CA PHE A 349 14.95 3.93 5.12
C PHE A 349 13.44 3.85 5.29
N PHE A 350 12.92 4.73 6.15
CA PHE A 350 11.50 4.89 6.42
C PHE A 350 11.20 6.37 6.58
N SER A 351 10.64 6.98 5.53
CA SER A 351 10.46 8.44 5.42
C SER A 351 9.69 9.07 6.57
N ARG A 352 8.83 8.31 7.26
CA ARG A 352 8.07 8.76 8.43
C ARG A 352 8.95 9.16 9.62
N ARG A 353 10.23 8.76 9.64
CA ARG A 353 11.25 9.23 10.59
C ARG A 353 11.68 10.69 10.35
N ILE A 354 11.34 11.28 9.20
CA ILE A 354 11.66 12.65 8.85
C ILE A 354 10.42 13.52 9.06
N GLY A 355 10.55 14.65 9.75
CA GLY A 355 9.49 15.64 9.92
C GLY A 355 8.42 15.25 10.95
N LEU A 356 8.73 14.33 11.86
CA LEU A 356 7.95 14.00 13.06
C LEU A 356 8.89 13.96 14.28
N ASP A 357 8.39 14.34 15.46
CA ASP A 357 9.07 14.08 16.73
C ASP A 357 8.84 12.63 17.22
N ASP A 358 9.45 12.25 18.35
CA ASP A 358 9.32 10.92 18.94
C ASP A 358 7.88 10.61 19.42
N SER A 359 7.05 11.65 19.59
CA SER A 359 5.62 11.54 19.92
C SER A 359 4.72 11.48 18.67
N GLY A 360 5.31 11.58 17.47
CA GLY A 360 4.58 11.61 16.19
C GLY A 360 4.00 12.97 15.82
N ASN A 361 4.35 14.05 16.52
CA ASN A 361 3.90 15.40 16.17
C ASN A 361 4.67 15.93 14.94
N PRO A 362 3.99 16.61 14.00
CA PRO A 362 4.65 17.17 12.82
C PRO A 362 5.71 18.22 13.14
N ILE A 363 6.92 18.03 12.63
CA ILE A 363 8.00 19.03 12.61
C ILE A 363 8.14 19.57 11.17
N PRO A 364 8.09 20.90 10.96
CA PRO A 364 8.28 21.49 9.63
C PRO A 364 9.62 21.12 8.98
N ILE A 365 9.61 20.89 7.67
CA ILE A 365 10.84 20.79 6.87
C ILE A 365 11.05 22.13 6.18
N ASP A 366 12.20 22.75 6.41
CA ASP A 366 12.54 24.05 5.81
C ASP A 366 12.78 23.92 4.31
N ALA A 367 13.51 22.88 3.91
CA ALA A 367 13.76 22.56 2.51
C ALA A 367 14.08 21.07 2.34
N GLY A 368 13.74 20.54 1.17
CA GLY A 368 14.04 19.17 0.79
C GLY A 368 14.21 19.05 -0.71
N ALA A 369 15.07 18.12 -1.14
CA ALA A 369 15.22 17.77 -2.54
C ALA A 369 15.32 16.25 -2.70
N ARG A 370 14.72 15.74 -3.77
CA ARG A 370 14.86 14.35 -4.22
C ARG A 370 15.20 14.35 -5.70
N MET A 371 16.26 13.66 -6.08
CA MET A 371 16.57 13.39 -7.47
C MET A 371 16.46 11.88 -7.73
N VAL A 372 15.80 11.49 -8.81
CA VAL A 372 15.67 10.09 -9.23
C VAL A 372 16.05 9.98 -10.70
N TYR A 373 16.97 9.08 -10.99
CA TYR A 373 17.32 8.61 -12.32
C TYR A 373 16.87 7.16 -12.50
N ARG A 374 16.19 6.83 -13.59
CA ARG A 374 15.76 5.47 -13.92
C ARG A 374 15.98 5.16 -15.38
N SER A 375 16.63 4.04 -15.66
CA SER A 375 16.87 3.51 -17.00
C SER A 375 16.73 1.98 -17.00
N LEU A 376 16.82 1.38 -18.18
CA LEU A 376 16.79 -0.07 -18.37
C LEU A 376 17.87 -0.79 -17.55
N LYS A 377 19.06 -0.20 -17.47
CA LYS A 377 20.23 -0.83 -16.85
C LYS A 377 20.50 -0.33 -15.45
N ARG A 378 20.22 0.94 -15.17
CA ARG A 378 20.65 1.62 -13.94
C ARG A 378 19.55 2.51 -13.39
N ASN A 379 19.35 2.45 -12.08
CA ASN A 379 18.51 3.38 -11.34
C ASN A 379 19.34 3.99 -10.22
N ALA A 380 19.20 5.28 -9.99
CA ALA A 380 19.88 5.97 -8.92
C ALA A 380 18.95 7.00 -8.30
N GLY A 381 19.13 7.31 -7.02
CA GLY A 381 18.34 8.34 -6.37
C GLY A 381 19.07 8.94 -5.18
N GLY A 382 18.76 10.20 -4.90
CA GLY A 382 19.24 10.93 -3.74
C GLY A 382 18.10 11.71 -3.09
N ILE A 383 18.04 11.74 -1.77
CA ILE A 383 17.16 12.62 -0.99
C ILE A 383 18.03 13.41 -0.02
N VAL A 384 17.79 14.71 0.10
CA VAL A 384 18.34 15.56 1.16
C VAL A 384 17.21 16.35 1.80
N MET A 385 17.26 16.49 3.12
CA MET A 385 16.22 17.16 3.90
C MET A 385 16.83 17.97 5.03
N ARG A 386 16.33 19.19 5.23
CA ARG A 386 16.62 20.02 6.40
C ARG A 386 15.35 20.20 7.21
N GLN A 387 15.26 19.47 8.32
CA GLN A 387 14.18 19.58 9.29
C GLN A 387 14.47 20.74 10.24
N ARG A 388 13.45 21.55 10.52
CA ARG A 388 13.55 22.70 11.43
C ARG A 388 13.80 22.25 12.87
N GLY A 389 14.61 23.02 13.60
CA GLY A 389 14.74 22.89 15.06
C GLY A 389 13.58 23.58 15.80
N THR A 390 13.11 22.98 16.88
CA THR A 390 12.09 23.52 17.80
C THR A 390 12.59 23.40 19.24
N ASP A 391 11.87 23.98 20.20
CA ASP A 391 12.28 23.96 21.61
C ASP A 391 12.48 22.54 22.17
N GLY A 392 11.77 21.55 21.62
CA GLY A 392 11.87 20.13 22.01
C GLY A 392 12.61 19.22 21.02
N SER A 393 13.00 19.70 19.84
CA SER A 393 13.65 18.87 18.81
C SER A 393 14.79 19.63 18.11
N PRO A 394 16.01 19.07 18.07
CA PRO A 394 17.15 19.71 17.41
C PRO A 394 16.93 19.86 15.90
N LEU A 395 17.62 20.84 15.31
CA LEU A 395 17.75 20.94 13.87
C LEU A 395 18.41 19.65 13.35
N THR A 396 17.84 19.06 12.30
CA THR A 396 18.31 17.76 11.81
C THR A 396 18.39 17.76 10.28
N HIS A 397 19.51 17.29 9.75
CA HIS A 397 19.71 17.04 8.32
C HIS A 397 19.64 15.55 8.03
N TYR A 398 18.98 15.19 6.94
CA TYR A 398 18.92 13.81 6.45
C TYR A 398 19.47 13.75 5.03
N ALA A 399 20.19 12.67 4.74
CA ALA A 399 20.57 12.31 3.38
C ALA A 399 20.29 10.83 3.12
N VAL A 400 19.80 10.50 1.93
CA VAL A 400 19.58 9.12 1.47
C VAL A 400 20.14 8.99 0.07
N GLY A 401 20.93 7.95 -0.17
CA GLY A 401 21.46 7.61 -1.48
C GLY A 401 21.05 6.20 -1.87
N ARG A 402 20.72 5.99 -3.15
CA ARG A 402 20.35 4.68 -3.71
C ARG A 402 20.98 4.50 -5.08
N TYR A 403 21.54 3.31 -5.32
CA TYR A 403 21.96 2.88 -6.64
C TYR A 403 21.53 1.43 -6.89
N VAL A 404 21.03 1.14 -8.09
CA VAL A 404 20.57 -0.18 -8.53
C VAL A 404 21.05 -0.44 -9.95
N GLU A 405 21.63 -1.61 -10.15
CA GLU A 405 21.99 -2.13 -11.46
C GLU A 405 21.10 -3.33 -11.79
N ASN A 406 20.46 -3.27 -12.95
CA ASN A 406 19.64 -4.33 -13.51
C ASN A 406 20.54 -5.31 -14.27
N ILE A 407 20.50 -6.58 -13.88
CA ILE A 407 21.38 -7.63 -14.43
C ILE A 407 20.53 -8.66 -15.17
N GLY A 408 20.91 -8.97 -16.40
CA GLY A 408 20.14 -9.88 -17.26
C GLY A 408 18.72 -9.36 -17.53
N LYS A 409 17.75 -10.28 -17.62
CA LYS A 409 16.37 -9.93 -17.99
C LYS A 409 15.57 -9.34 -16.82
N GLN A 410 15.73 -9.89 -15.61
CA GLN A 410 14.77 -9.69 -14.51
C GLN A 410 15.44 -9.70 -13.12
N ASN A 411 16.76 -9.54 -13.05
CA ASN A 411 17.51 -9.48 -11.78
C ASN A 411 18.01 -8.06 -11.51
N ARG A 412 18.33 -7.78 -10.25
CA ARG A 412 18.95 -6.52 -9.84
C ARG A 412 19.82 -6.68 -8.61
N LEU A 413 20.85 -5.87 -8.54
CA LEU A 413 21.69 -5.65 -7.37
C LEU A 413 21.71 -4.16 -7.07
N GLY A 414 21.82 -3.79 -5.80
CA GLY A 414 21.91 -2.39 -5.43
C GLY A 414 22.54 -2.14 -4.08
N GLY A 415 22.79 -0.87 -3.82
CA GLY A 415 23.18 -0.36 -2.50
C GLY A 415 22.31 0.82 -2.09
N LEU A 416 22.13 0.99 -0.78
CA LEU A 416 21.42 2.12 -0.18
C LEU A 416 22.25 2.66 0.99
N PHE A 417 22.24 3.97 1.15
CA PHE A 417 22.89 4.69 2.23
C PHE A 417 21.90 5.66 2.87
N THR A 418 21.88 5.74 4.20
CA THR A 418 21.16 6.79 4.93
C THR A 418 22.09 7.49 5.90
N MET A 419 21.90 8.79 6.07
CA MET A 419 22.58 9.63 7.06
C MET A 419 21.56 10.50 7.78
N LYS A 420 21.71 10.61 9.10
CA LYS A 420 21.03 11.58 9.94
C LYS A 420 22.07 12.34 10.73
N GLN A 421 22.07 13.66 10.59
CA GLN A 421 22.94 14.55 11.33
C GLN A 421 22.09 15.44 12.21
N VAL A 422 22.24 15.26 13.51
CA VAL A 422 21.54 16.04 14.54
C VAL A 422 22.48 17.13 15.02
N GLU A 423 22.04 18.38 14.94
CA GLU A 423 22.77 19.51 15.52
C GLU A 423 22.55 19.57 17.04
N SER A 424 23.48 20.20 17.76
CA SER A 424 23.30 20.40 19.20
C SER A 424 22.12 21.33 19.47
N LEU A 425 21.31 21.00 20.48
CA LEU A 425 20.25 21.86 20.98
C LEU A 425 20.55 22.20 22.44
N HIS A 426 20.93 23.46 22.68
CA HIS A 426 21.38 23.95 23.97
C HIS A 426 22.47 23.03 24.58
N ASP A 427 22.54 22.93 25.91
CA ASP A 427 23.39 21.97 26.63
C ASP A 427 22.70 20.61 26.87
N THR A 428 21.43 20.46 26.44
CA THR A 428 20.61 19.27 26.69
C THR A 428 20.81 18.15 25.68
N ILE A 429 21.04 18.48 24.39
CA ILE A 429 21.26 17.47 23.33
C ILE A 429 22.58 17.75 22.61
N LYS A 430 23.54 16.83 22.72
CA LYS A 430 24.80 16.88 21.95
C LYS A 430 24.57 16.39 20.52
N GLY A 431 25.08 17.15 19.54
CA GLY A 431 25.03 16.77 18.14
C GLY A 431 25.78 15.48 17.82
N TYR A 432 25.31 14.74 16.81
CA TYR A 432 25.88 13.48 16.36
C TYR A 432 25.46 13.19 14.91
N THR A 433 26.20 12.28 14.27
CA THR A 433 25.85 11.75 12.95
C THR A 433 25.68 10.24 13.05
N HIS A 434 24.61 9.73 12.45
CA HIS A 434 24.31 8.32 12.34
C HIS A 434 24.22 7.93 10.85
N TRP A 435 24.78 6.79 10.48
CA TRP A 435 24.72 6.27 9.11
C TRP A 435 24.34 4.79 9.06
N VAL A 436 23.69 4.41 7.96
CA VAL A 436 23.40 3.02 7.60
C VAL A 436 23.85 2.79 6.17
N GLY A 437 24.61 1.73 5.94
CA GLY A 437 24.94 1.23 4.61
C GLY A 437 24.25 -0.11 4.38
N ALA A 438 23.72 -0.32 3.18
CA ALA A 438 23.00 -1.53 2.79
C ALA A 438 23.42 -1.99 1.39
N ALA A 439 23.49 -3.31 1.19
CA ALA A 439 23.56 -3.95 -0.12
C ALA A 439 22.42 -4.96 -0.27
N ASP A 440 21.73 -4.93 -1.40
CA ASP A 440 20.53 -5.73 -1.66
C ASP A 440 20.53 -6.38 -3.05
N GLY A 441 19.76 -7.45 -3.19
CA GLY A 441 19.59 -8.16 -4.44
C GLY A 441 18.20 -8.76 -4.59
N PHE A 442 17.73 -8.81 -5.84
CA PHE A 442 16.52 -9.52 -6.24
C PHE A 442 16.81 -10.34 -7.50
N PHE A 443 16.52 -11.62 -7.44
CA PHE A 443 16.77 -12.60 -8.49
C PHE A 443 15.49 -13.35 -8.80
N ARG A 444 15.11 -13.36 -10.07
CA ARG A 444 13.99 -14.15 -10.55
C ARG A 444 14.53 -15.48 -11.08
N ILE A 445 14.29 -16.54 -10.32
CA ILE A 445 14.79 -17.89 -10.64
C ILE A 445 14.02 -18.47 -11.83
N ASN A 446 12.69 -18.27 -11.84
CA ASN A 446 11.79 -18.57 -12.96
C ASN A 446 10.54 -17.67 -12.86
N GLU A 447 9.53 -17.89 -13.69
CA GLU A 447 8.29 -17.10 -13.74
C GLU A 447 7.60 -17.03 -12.37
N SER A 448 7.63 -18.13 -11.62
CA SER A 448 6.90 -18.35 -10.37
C SER A 448 7.72 -18.16 -9.10
N ALA A 449 9.06 -18.10 -9.18
CA ALA A 449 9.95 -18.13 -8.02
C ALA A 449 10.99 -17.01 -8.05
N SER A 450 11.21 -16.40 -6.89
CA SER A 450 12.21 -15.34 -6.68
C SER A 450 13.01 -15.57 -5.40
N PHE A 451 14.20 -14.98 -5.40
CA PHE A 451 15.08 -14.88 -4.24
C PHE A 451 15.51 -13.43 -4.03
N ASN A 452 15.37 -12.91 -2.82
CA ASN A 452 15.77 -11.57 -2.46
C ASN A 452 16.54 -11.55 -1.14
N PHE A 453 17.52 -10.67 -1.03
CA PHE A 453 18.32 -10.51 0.17
C PHE A 453 18.70 -9.06 0.42
N MET A 454 19.11 -8.77 1.65
CA MET A 454 19.76 -7.52 2.03
C MET A 454 20.73 -7.76 3.19
N VAL A 455 21.85 -7.06 3.18
CA VAL A 455 22.78 -6.95 4.31
C VAL A 455 23.00 -5.48 4.64
N MET A 456 23.06 -5.14 5.93
CA MET A 456 23.13 -3.77 6.42
C MET A 456 24.08 -3.65 7.62
N GLY A 457 24.77 -2.52 7.70
CA GLY A 457 25.51 -2.09 8.88
C GLY A 457 25.07 -0.70 9.31
N SER A 458 24.89 -0.49 10.62
CA SER A 458 24.67 0.82 11.23
C SER A 458 25.88 1.22 12.05
N ALA A 459 26.17 2.53 12.09
CA ALA A 459 27.16 3.10 12.98
C ALA A 459 26.87 4.59 13.21
N SER A 460 27.33 5.13 14.34
CA SER A 460 27.22 6.55 14.64
C SER A 460 28.51 7.12 15.24
N GLY A 461 28.55 8.43 15.40
CA GLY A 461 29.60 9.13 16.14
C GLY A 461 29.60 8.85 17.65
N ARG A 462 28.65 8.05 18.16
CA ARG A 462 28.56 7.65 19.58
C ARG A 462 29.31 6.33 19.82
N PRO A 463 29.94 6.14 21.00
CA PRO A 463 30.59 4.88 21.35
C PRO A 463 29.60 3.70 21.34
N ASN A 464 30.05 2.53 20.88
CA ASN A 464 29.33 1.24 20.91
C ASN A 464 28.00 1.19 20.12
N ASP A 465 27.79 2.11 19.19
CA ASP A 465 26.55 2.22 18.40
C ASP A 465 26.67 1.55 17.02
N GLN A 466 27.36 0.42 16.95
CA GLN A 466 27.57 -0.34 15.72
C GLN A 466 26.70 -1.59 15.72
N GLY A 467 26.00 -1.84 14.62
CA GLY A 467 25.14 -3.01 14.50
C GLY A 467 25.03 -3.56 13.09
N PHE A 468 24.43 -4.74 12.98
CA PHE A 468 24.30 -5.48 11.74
C PHE A 468 22.88 -6.04 11.62
N ALA A 469 22.33 -6.01 10.41
CA ALA A 469 21.09 -6.68 10.09
C ALA A 469 21.14 -7.27 8.69
N ALA A 470 20.48 -8.41 8.49
CA ALA A 470 20.37 -9.03 7.18
C ALA A 470 19.11 -9.86 7.05
N TYR A 471 18.67 -10.09 5.81
CA TYR A 471 17.68 -11.11 5.51
C TYR A 471 17.92 -11.75 4.15
N ALA A 472 17.38 -12.96 3.98
CA ALA A 472 17.26 -13.67 2.72
C ALA A 472 15.88 -14.31 2.65
N GLN A 473 15.24 -14.24 1.48
CA GLN A 473 13.89 -14.75 1.27
C GLN A 473 13.82 -15.49 -0.06
N TYR A 474 13.33 -16.72 -0.01
CA TYR A 474 12.82 -17.44 -1.16
C TYR A 474 11.31 -17.32 -1.18
N PHE A 475 10.74 -16.99 -2.33
CA PHE A 475 9.30 -16.85 -2.50
C PHE A 475 8.85 -17.53 -3.80
N ARG A 476 7.77 -18.31 -3.74
CA ARG A 476 7.19 -18.98 -4.90
C ARG A 476 5.69 -18.82 -4.91
N ARG A 477 5.14 -18.37 -6.04
CA ARG A 477 3.70 -18.20 -6.27
C ARG A 477 3.27 -18.85 -7.57
N THR A 478 2.32 -19.76 -7.46
CA THR A 478 1.69 -20.45 -8.59
C THR A 478 0.17 -20.32 -8.47
N ASN A 479 -0.57 -20.92 -9.41
CA ASN A 479 -2.03 -20.97 -9.34
C ASN A 479 -2.57 -21.86 -8.19
N ARG A 480 -1.72 -22.70 -7.57
CA ARG A 480 -2.13 -23.68 -6.53
C ARG A 480 -1.39 -23.56 -5.21
N LEU A 481 -0.24 -22.88 -5.20
CA LEU A 481 0.65 -22.84 -4.06
C LEU A 481 1.31 -21.46 -3.98
N ILE A 482 1.22 -20.87 -2.80
CA ILE A 482 2.12 -19.82 -2.33
C ILE A 482 3.03 -20.49 -1.31
N SER A 483 4.34 -20.35 -1.41
CA SER A 483 5.28 -20.89 -0.44
C SER A 483 6.48 -19.99 -0.30
N TRP A 484 7.02 -19.87 0.90
CA TRP A 484 8.17 -19.02 1.18
C TRP A 484 9.06 -19.60 2.27
N TRP A 485 10.28 -19.09 2.30
CA TRP A 485 11.22 -19.23 3.41
C TRP A 485 11.91 -17.89 3.59
N THR A 486 11.72 -17.24 4.73
CA THR A 486 12.47 -16.04 5.10
C THR A 486 13.39 -16.34 6.27
N GLN A 487 14.65 -15.94 6.15
CA GLN A 487 15.63 -15.93 7.23
C GLN A 487 16.06 -14.49 7.46
N SER A 488 16.12 -14.05 8.71
CA SER A 488 16.67 -12.73 9.05
C SER A 488 17.47 -12.76 10.35
N ILE A 489 18.34 -11.77 10.50
CA ILE A 489 19.13 -11.50 11.70
C ILE A 489 19.19 -10.00 11.93
N VAL A 490 19.02 -9.57 13.17
CA VAL A 490 19.21 -8.18 13.63
C VAL A 490 19.99 -8.26 14.93
N THR A 491 21.18 -7.66 14.99
CA THR A 491 21.98 -7.67 16.23
C THR A 491 21.40 -6.70 17.26
N GLN A 492 21.85 -6.84 18.52
CA GLN A 492 21.34 -6.04 19.64
C GLN A 492 21.50 -4.52 19.42
N ASN A 493 22.63 -4.11 18.84
CA ASN A 493 22.99 -2.69 18.67
C ASN A 493 22.66 -2.16 17.26
N PHE A 494 21.93 -2.92 16.44
CA PHE A 494 21.50 -2.39 15.14
C PHE A 494 20.40 -1.36 15.35
N ASN A 495 20.66 -0.15 14.88
CA ASN A 495 19.73 0.95 14.93
C ASN A 495 19.75 1.66 13.58
N PRO A 496 18.66 1.68 12.80
CA PRO A 496 18.68 2.35 11.51
C PRO A 496 18.40 3.86 11.60
N GLU A 497 17.94 4.39 12.74
CA GLU A 497 17.47 5.77 13.03
C GLU A 497 16.50 6.43 12.03
N VAL A 498 16.89 6.52 10.75
CA VAL A 498 16.07 6.95 9.60
C VAL A 498 15.24 5.79 9.04
N GLY A 499 15.50 4.55 9.46
CA GLY A 499 14.76 3.36 9.06
C GLY A 499 13.79 2.82 10.11
N PHE A 500 13.45 1.54 9.96
CA PHE A 500 12.59 0.81 10.88
C PHE A 500 13.01 -0.65 11.00
N VAL A 501 13.12 -1.15 12.22
CA VAL A 501 13.22 -2.57 12.55
C VAL A 501 12.16 -2.92 13.58
N SER A 502 11.44 -4.02 13.37
CA SER A 502 10.38 -4.45 14.29
C SER A 502 10.92 -5.07 15.58
N ARG A 503 12.15 -5.62 15.54
CA ARG A 503 12.78 -6.37 16.65
C ARG A 503 14.30 -6.26 16.56
N ASN A 504 14.97 -6.08 17.70
CA ASN A 504 16.43 -6.14 17.83
C ASN A 504 16.87 -7.43 18.55
N ASP A 505 18.16 -7.76 18.45
CA ASP A 505 18.75 -8.97 19.06
C ASP A 505 18.02 -10.27 18.69
N VAL A 506 17.73 -10.46 17.40
CA VAL A 506 16.89 -11.57 16.94
C VAL A 506 17.42 -12.24 15.67
N ILE A 507 17.30 -13.57 15.62
CA ILE A 507 17.38 -14.40 14.42
C ILE A 507 15.97 -14.95 14.17
N ALA A 508 15.35 -14.57 13.05
CA ALA A 508 14.00 -15.00 12.72
C ALA A 508 13.98 -15.94 11.50
N THR A 509 13.23 -17.05 11.62
CA THR A 509 13.04 -18.05 10.57
C THR A 509 11.55 -18.24 10.34
N THR A 510 11.07 -17.94 9.12
CA THR A 510 9.64 -17.97 8.77
C THR A 510 9.35 -18.75 7.49
N PRO A 511 9.25 -20.10 7.56
CA PRO A 511 8.74 -20.89 6.45
C PRO A 511 7.20 -20.89 6.47
N GLY A 512 6.60 -21.00 5.30
CA GLY A 512 5.16 -21.22 5.22
C GLY A 512 4.65 -21.47 3.82
N PHE A 513 3.39 -21.89 3.75
CA PHE A 513 2.68 -22.10 2.51
C PHE A 513 1.17 -21.90 2.65
N PHE A 514 0.54 -21.55 1.52
CA PHE A 514 -0.90 -21.59 1.31
C PHE A 514 -1.19 -22.45 0.08
N PHE A 515 -2.08 -23.43 0.22
CA PHE A 515 -2.71 -24.05 -0.93
C PHE A 515 -3.77 -23.11 -1.49
N LEU A 516 -3.98 -23.14 -2.80
CA LEU A 516 -5.01 -22.36 -3.49
C LEU A 516 -5.93 -23.32 -4.25
N ASP A 517 -6.80 -24.04 -3.55
CA ASP A 517 -7.71 -24.98 -4.20
C ASP A 517 -8.88 -24.24 -4.84
N ARG A 518 -9.11 -24.50 -6.12
CA ARG A 518 -10.22 -24.01 -6.95
C ARG A 518 -10.81 -25.11 -7.83
N GLY A 519 -10.71 -26.37 -7.38
CA GLY A 519 -11.21 -27.54 -8.08
C GLY A 519 -12.71 -27.50 -8.37
N ALA A 520 -13.10 -28.15 -9.46
CA ALA A 520 -14.49 -28.24 -9.91
C ALA A 520 -15.43 -28.97 -8.93
N TRP A 521 -14.86 -29.66 -7.93
CA TRP A 521 -15.59 -30.33 -6.85
C TRP A 521 -16.29 -29.35 -5.90
N MET A 522 -15.87 -28.09 -5.86
CA MET A 522 -16.42 -27.10 -4.93
C MET A 522 -17.82 -26.63 -5.32
N PRO A 523 -18.69 -26.32 -4.34
CA PRO A 523 -19.97 -25.68 -4.60
C PRO A 523 -19.84 -24.34 -5.34
N LYS A 524 -20.80 -24.01 -6.20
CA LYS A 524 -20.77 -22.79 -7.04
C LYS A 524 -20.68 -21.46 -6.27
N TRP A 525 -21.06 -21.45 -4.99
CA TRP A 525 -20.98 -20.26 -4.14
C TRP A 525 -19.56 -20.04 -3.56
N LEU A 526 -18.67 -21.01 -3.68
CA LEU A 526 -17.28 -20.95 -3.23
C LEU A 526 -16.36 -20.71 -4.42
N ARG A 527 -15.50 -19.69 -4.33
CA ARG A 527 -14.46 -19.37 -5.33
C ARG A 527 -13.18 -20.16 -5.09
N GLY A 528 -12.82 -20.39 -3.83
CA GLY A 528 -11.64 -21.17 -3.50
C GLY A 528 -11.54 -21.49 -2.02
N PHE A 529 -10.78 -22.54 -1.73
CA PHE A 529 -10.42 -23.00 -0.41
C PHE A 529 -8.90 -22.92 -0.26
N GLU A 530 -8.41 -22.11 0.66
CA GLU A 530 -7.00 -21.74 0.74
C GLU A 530 -6.37 -22.05 2.11
N PRO A 531 -6.30 -23.34 2.52
CA PRO A 531 -5.68 -23.69 3.78
C PRO A 531 -4.16 -23.48 3.74
N GLY A 532 -3.55 -23.22 4.89
CA GLY A 532 -2.11 -23.08 4.97
C GLY A 532 -1.54 -23.19 6.37
N LEU A 533 -0.20 -23.15 6.39
CA LEU A 533 0.63 -23.24 7.57
C LEU A 533 1.78 -22.25 7.45
N MET A 534 2.04 -21.54 8.53
CA MET A 534 3.15 -20.62 8.68
C MET A 534 3.77 -20.84 10.05
N ILE A 535 5.09 -20.91 10.09
CA ILE A 535 5.84 -21.00 11.34
C ILE A 535 6.61 -19.70 11.48
N GLU A 536 6.64 -19.15 12.69
CA GLU A 536 7.58 -18.08 13.03
C GLU A 536 8.42 -18.50 14.22
N MET A 537 9.74 -18.52 14.03
CA MET A 537 10.70 -18.84 15.07
C MET A 537 11.61 -17.66 15.26
N TYR A 538 11.79 -17.25 16.52
CA TYR A 538 12.66 -16.16 16.91
C TYR A 538 13.62 -16.66 17.97
N HIS A 539 14.91 -16.60 17.65
CA HIS A 539 15.99 -16.86 18.60
C HIS A 539 16.67 -15.55 18.95
N ARG A 540 17.15 -15.41 20.18
CA ARG A 540 17.99 -14.29 20.57
C ARG A 540 19.32 -14.36 19.80
N ALA A 541 19.72 -13.28 19.14
CA ALA A 541 20.93 -13.30 18.31
C ALA A 541 22.21 -13.45 19.15
N THR A 542 22.25 -12.87 20.34
CA THR A 542 23.40 -12.92 21.26
C THR A 542 23.62 -14.29 21.91
N THR A 543 22.54 -15.03 22.23
CA THR A 543 22.62 -16.29 23.00
C THR A 543 22.20 -17.53 22.24
N GLY A 544 21.49 -17.38 21.11
CA GLY A 544 20.88 -18.49 20.38
C GLY A 544 19.63 -19.08 21.05
N GLU A 545 19.16 -18.51 22.16
CA GLU A 545 18.00 -19.01 22.89
C GLU A 545 16.70 -18.77 22.11
N LEU A 546 15.81 -19.78 22.05
CA LEU A 546 14.46 -19.61 21.50
C LEU A 546 13.64 -18.68 22.41
N ILE A 547 13.29 -17.50 21.89
CA ILE A 547 12.51 -16.48 22.61
C ILE A 547 11.04 -16.47 22.19
N GLU A 548 10.71 -16.88 20.96
CA GLU A 548 9.32 -16.98 20.51
C GLU A 548 9.17 -18.05 19.42
N PHE A 549 8.10 -18.83 19.52
CA PHE A 549 7.66 -19.78 18.51
C PHE A 549 6.17 -19.62 18.29
N GLN A 550 5.76 -19.41 17.04
CA GLN A 550 4.37 -19.33 16.64
C GLN A 550 4.07 -20.36 15.55
N PHE A 551 2.99 -21.11 15.73
CA PHE A 551 2.46 -21.99 14.69
C PHE A 551 1.15 -21.41 14.16
N ASN A 552 1.22 -20.63 13.09
CA ASN A 552 0.07 -20.03 12.44
C ASN A 552 -0.55 -21.04 11.47
N SER A 553 -1.70 -21.59 11.80
CA SER A 553 -2.46 -22.45 10.89
C SER A 553 -3.78 -21.80 10.53
N ASN A 554 -4.11 -21.78 9.23
CA ASN A 554 -5.43 -21.40 8.73
C ASN A 554 -6.10 -22.64 8.14
N PRO A 555 -6.61 -23.57 8.98
CA PRO A 555 -7.22 -24.81 8.49
C PRO A 555 -8.45 -24.56 7.60
N ILE A 556 -9.12 -23.42 7.80
CA ILE A 556 -10.25 -22.99 6.97
C ILE A 556 -9.98 -21.59 6.46
N TRP A 557 -9.92 -21.43 5.14
CA TRP A 557 -10.00 -20.13 4.47
C TRP A 557 -10.83 -20.28 3.19
N LEU A 558 -12.02 -19.71 3.19
CA LEU A 558 -13.00 -19.83 2.13
C LEU A 558 -13.14 -18.47 1.46
N ASN A 559 -12.79 -18.37 0.18
CA ASN A 559 -13.12 -17.22 -0.65
C ASN A 559 -14.46 -17.48 -1.34
N LEU A 560 -15.43 -16.60 -1.17
CA LEU A 560 -16.78 -16.76 -1.72
C LEU A 560 -16.84 -16.24 -3.16
N GLN A 561 -17.79 -16.75 -3.93
CA GLN A 561 -17.99 -16.37 -5.33
C GLN A 561 -18.39 -14.88 -5.48
N ASN A 562 -19.05 -14.30 -4.47
CA ASN A 562 -19.38 -12.86 -4.45
C ASN A 562 -18.21 -11.97 -4.00
N GLY A 563 -17.09 -12.54 -3.54
CA GLY A 563 -15.91 -11.79 -3.08
C GLY A 563 -15.82 -11.58 -1.57
N GLY A 564 -16.80 -12.07 -0.81
CA GLY A 564 -16.66 -12.25 0.64
C GLY A 564 -15.69 -13.38 0.99
N PHE A 565 -15.41 -13.56 2.28
CA PHE A 565 -14.55 -14.63 2.76
C PHE A 565 -14.97 -15.11 4.16
N PHE A 566 -14.52 -16.31 4.53
CA PHE A 566 -14.60 -16.83 5.89
C PHE A 566 -13.33 -17.60 6.22
N GLY A 567 -12.71 -17.31 7.36
CA GLY A 567 -11.45 -17.92 7.78
C GLY A 567 -11.46 -18.29 9.25
N ILE A 568 -10.76 -19.37 9.59
CA ILE A 568 -10.43 -19.75 10.96
C ILE A 568 -8.92 -19.91 11.03
N LEU A 569 -8.30 -19.22 11.98
CA LEU A 569 -6.89 -19.31 12.30
C LEU A 569 -6.71 -19.88 13.70
N ILE A 570 -5.69 -20.71 13.88
CA ILE A 570 -5.26 -21.23 15.17
C ILE A 570 -3.78 -20.93 15.30
N ASN A 571 -3.41 -20.22 16.37
CA ASN A 571 -2.06 -19.77 16.67
C ASN A 571 -1.66 -20.26 18.08
N PRO A 572 -1.05 -21.46 18.20
CA PRO A 572 -0.28 -21.82 19.37
C PRO A 572 0.99 -20.97 19.45
N THR A 573 1.18 -20.33 20.60
CA THR A 573 2.27 -19.42 20.88
C THR A 573 3.08 -19.92 22.07
N PHE A 574 4.40 -19.93 21.91
CA PHE A 574 5.37 -19.97 22.99
C PHE A 574 6.14 -18.65 22.99
N GLN A 575 6.26 -18.01 24.14
CA GLN A 575 7.03 -16.79 24.31
C GLN A 575 7.81 -16.83 25.62
N ARG A 576 9.04 -16.35 25.56
CA ARG A 576 9.89 -16.06 26.71
C ARG A 576 10.10 -14.56 26.76
N LEU A 577 9.67 -13.94 27.85
CA LEU A 577 9.83 -12.51 28.09
C LEU A 577 11.04 -12.23 28.97
N GLY A 578 11.80 -11.19 28.62
CA GLY A 578 12.92 -10.66 29.40
C GLY A 578 12.73 -9.17 29.75
N ASP A 579 13.72 -8.58 30.41
CA ASP A 579 13.66 -7.23 31.01
C ASP A 579 13.39 -6.06 30.03
N MET A 580 13.46 -6.29 28.71
CA MET A 580 13.47 -5.26 27.66
C MET A 580 12.28 -5.33 26.70
N ASP A 581 11.26 -6.14 26.97
CA ASP A 581 10.07 -6.24 26.11
C ASP A 581 9.06 -5.11 26.38
N GLU A 582 8.55 -4.44 25.33
CA GLU A 582 7.54 -3.38 25.46
C GLU A 582 6.23 -3.94 26.05
N ARG A 583 5.52 -3.11 26.83
CA ARG A 583 4.28 -3.49 27.52
C ARG A 583 3.07 -3.26 26.61
N PRO A 584 2.31 -4.30 26.21
CA PRO A 584 1.08 -4.11 25.44
C PRO A 584 0.06 -3.32 26.26
N LEU A 585 -0.43 -2.20 25.72
CA LEU A 585 -1.40 -1.31 26.38
C LEU A 585 -1.03 -0.93 27.84
N ASP A 586 0.26 -0.73 28.13
CA ASP A 586 0.79 -0.42 29.47
C ASP A 586 0.55 -1.50 30.54
N ILE A 587 0.14 -2.72 30.15
CA ILE A 587 -0.09 -3.84 31.07
C ILE A 587 1.26 -4.39 31.55
N THR A 588 1.46 -4.44 32.88
CA THR A 588 2.65 -5.07 33.48
C THR A 588 2.60 -6.59 33.33
N ILE A 589 3.53 -7.15 32.54
CA ILE A 589 3.70 -8.60 32.38
C ILE A 589 5.03 -9.01 33.02
N LYS A 590 5.02 -10.03 33.87
CA LYS A 590 6.23 -10.57 34.49
C LYS A 590 7.13 -11.27 33.46
N ASN A 591 8.44 -11.15 33.66
CA ASN A 591 9.39 -12.02 32.96
C ASN A 591 9.05 -13.49 33.22
N GLY A 592 9.17 -14.30 32.17
CA GLY A 592 8.81 -15.70 32.28
C GLY A 592 8.49 -16.34 30.94
N VAL A 593 8.05 -17.59 31.03
CA VAL A 593 7.68 -18.40 29.88
C VAL A 593 6.16 -18.50 29.82
N TYR A 594 5.60 -18.10 28.69
CA TYR A 594 4.18 -18.13 28.41
C TYR A 594 3.90 -19.10 27.26
N LYS A 595 2.86 -19.92 27.45
CA LYS A 595 2.35 -20.86 26.46
C LYS A 595 0.86 -20.73 26.41
N TYR A 596 0.33 -20.43 25.24
CA TYR A 596 -1.11 -20.31 25.05
C TYR A 596 -1.49 -20.61 23.60
N VAL A 597 -2.79 -20.77 23.37
CA VAL A 597 -3.35 -20.90 22.04
C VAL A 597 -4.38 -19.80 21.87
N ARG A 598 -4.31 -19.09 20.74
CA ARG A 598 -5.35 -18.17 20.29
C ARG A 598 -6.03 -18.75 19.06
N SER A 599 -7.33 -18.55 18.99
CA SER A 599 -8.15 -18.94 17.84
C SER A 599 -8.88 -17.72 17.34
N SER A 600 -8.75 -17.47 16.05
CA SER A 600 -9.35 -16.33 15.38
C SER A 600 -10.31 -16.79 14.30
N PHE A 601 -11.39 -16.03 14.11
CA PHE A 601 -12.22 -16.16 12.92
C PHE A 601 -12.27 -14.82 12.19
N TYR A 602 -12.41 -14.90 10.88
CA TYR A 602 -12.53 -13.77 9.98
C TYR A 602 -13.72 -14.03 9.08
N SER A 603 -14.59 -13.05 8.90
CA SER A 603 -15.72 -13.16 7.99
C SER A 603 -15.97 -11.83 7.31
N SER A 604 -16.21 -11.86 6.02
CA SER A 604 -16.59 -10.68 5.25
C SER A 604 -17.65 -11.03 4.22
N SER A 605 -18.63 -10.15 4.10
CA SER A 605 -19.60 -10.15 3.01
C SER A 605 -18.97 -9.60 1.72
N ASP A 606 -19.76 -9.54 0.63
CA ASP A 606 -19.30 -8.96 -0.63
C ASP A 606 -18.90 -7.47 -0.45
N PRO A 607 -17.61 -7.13 -0.62
CA PRO A 607 -17.10 -5.78 -0.39
C PRO A 607 -17.52 -4.79 -1.47
N SER A 608 -18.23 -5.22 -2.52
CA SER A 608 -18.76 -4.35 -3.56
C SER A 608 -20.25 -4.00 -3.39
N ARG A 609 -20.92 -4.62 -2.40
CA ARG A 609 -22.32 -4.34 -2.08
C ARG A 609 -22.48 -2.98 -1.43
N LYS A 610 -23.70 -2.46 -1.56
CA LYS A 610 -24.15 -1.23 -0.88
C LYS A 610 -24.02 -1.34 0.63
N PHE A 611 -24.35 -2.51 1.18
CA PHE A 611 -24.10 -2.82 2.57
C PHE A 611 -23.07 -3.94 2.65
N THR A 612 -21.98 -3.68 3.37
CA THR A 612 -20.91 -4.64 3.62
C THR A 612 -20.68 -4.72 5.11
N VAL A 613 -20.54 -5.93 5.61
CA VAL A 613 -20.12 -6.26 6.97
C VAL A 613 -18.86 -7.10 6.92
N GLN A 614 -17.97 -6.85 7.88
CA GLN A 614 -16.84 -7.70 8.23
C GLN A 614 -16.81 -7.89 9.75
N LEU A 615 -16.52 -9.11 10.17
CA LEU A 615 -16.38 -9.53 11.56
C LEU A 615 -15.06 -10.28 11.71
N ASN A 616 -14.21 -9.79 12.60
CA ASN A 616 -13.01 -10.49 13.01
C ASN A 616 -13.11 -10.71 14.52
N GLY A 617 -12.86 -11.92 14.99
CA GLY A 617 -12.87 -12.21 16.41
C GLY A 617 -11.70 -13.10 16.77
N GLU A 618 -11.17 -12.95 17.97
CA GLU A 618 -10.08 -13.77 18.46
C GLU A 618 -10.27 -14.06 19.95
N THR A 619 -9.96 -15.27 20.37
CA THR A 619 -10.12 -15.71 21.76
C THR A 619 -9.03 -16.69 22.13
N GLY A 620 -8.55 -16.62 23.37
CA GLY A 620 -7.55 -17.56 23.84
C GLY A 620 -6.81 -17.10 25.08
N GLY A 621 -5.74 -17.81 25.40
CA GLY A 621 -4.83 -17.39 26.47
C GLY A 621 -4.00 -16.18 26.04
N TYR A 622 -3.59 -15.37 27.03
CA TYR A 622 -2.78 -14.17 26.81
C TYR A 622 -2.02 -13.82 28.10
N TYR A 623 -0.69 -14.00 28.09
CA TYR A 623 0.22 -13.69 29.20
C TYR A 623 -0.28 -14.07 30.61
N GLY A 624 -0.67 -15.36 30.79
CA GLY A 624 -1.16 -15.90 32.07
C GLY A 624 -2.68 -15.81 32.25
N GLY A 625 -3.34 -14.92 31.52
CA GLY A 625 -4.78 -14.72 31.52
C GLY A 625 -5.45 -15.12 30.21
N LYS A 626 -6.55 -14.43 29.88
CA LYS A 626 -7.29 -14.55 28.62
C LYS A 626 -7.47 -13.19 27.96
N LEU A 627 -7.50 -13.20 26.63
CA LEU A 627 -7.88 -12.06 25.81
C LEU A 627 -8.98 -12.50 24.85
N HIS A 628 -10.09 -11.76 24.86
CA HIS A 628 -11.10 -11.82 23.81
C HIS A 628 -11.06 -10.52 23.02
N PHE A 629 -10.97 -10.63 21.71
CA PHE A 629 -10.94 -9.52 20.78
C PHE A 629 -12.12 -9.65 19.82
N LEU A 630 -12.79 -8.53 19.55
CA LEU A 630 -13.82 -8.42 18.54
C LEU A 630 -13.58 -7.15 17.73
N GLU A 631 -13.57 -7.28 16.42
CA GLU A 631 -13.67 -6.18 15.49
C GLU A 631 -14.89 -6.37 14.60
N PHE A 632 -15.78 -5.39 14.63
CA PHE A 632 -16.90 -5.27 13.71
C PHE A 632 -16.67 -4.07 12.79
N PHE A 633 -16.84 -4.30 11.50
CA PHE A 633 -16.83 -3.27 10.48
C PHE A 633 -18.13 -3.37 9.70
N SER A 634 -18.79 -2.23 9.48
CA SER A 634 -19.87 -2.12 8.52
C SER A 634 -19.69 -0.89 7.65
N ARG A 635 -20.11 -0.99 6.39
CA ARG A 635 -20.19 0.13 5.47
C ARG A 635 -21.55 0.13 4.80
N TYR A 636 -22.21 1.27 4.83
CA TYR A 636 -23.41 1.55 4.06
C TYR A 636 -23.13 2.64 3.02
N SER A 637 -23.22 2.25 1.76
CA SER A 637 -23.13 3.11 0.58
C SER A 637 -24.33 2.83 -0.34
N PRO A 638 -25.46 3.53 -0.15
CA PRO A 638 -26.62 3.36 -1.02
C PRO A 638 -26.35 3.85 -2.45
N LEU A 639 -25.46 4.84 -2.58
CA LEU A 639 -25.04 5.53 -3.80
C LEU A 639 -23.56 5.92 -3.65
N PRO A 640 -22.76 6.00 -4.73
CA PRO A 640 -21.36 6.41 -4.66
C PRO A 640 -21.11 7.79 -4.00
N HIS A 641 -22.13 8.65 -3.97
CA HIS A 641 -22.11 9.97 -3.34
C HIS A 641 -22.08 9.94 -1.82
N LEU A 642 -22.52 8.84 -1.19
CA LEU A 642 -22.69 8.72 0.24
C LEU A 642 -22.09 7.39 0.70
N ALA A 643 -21.09 7.45 1.58
CA ALA A 643 -20.55 6.27 2.23
C ALA A 643 -20.39 6.53 3.72
N PHE A 644 -21.04 5.70 4.53
CA PHE A 644 -20.92 5.70 5.98
C PHE A 644 -20.24 4.41 6.40
N THR A 645 -19.24 4.51 7.26
CA THR A 645 -18.54 3.36 7.81
C THR A 645 -18.61 3.43 9.33
N PHE A 646 -18.86 2.29 9.94
CA PHE A 646 -18.75 2.10 11.37
C PHE A 646 -17.73 1.00 11.64
N ARG A 647 -16.80 1.26 12.54
CA ARG A 647 -15.86 0.28 13.07
C ARG A 647 -15.95 0.29 14.58
N TYR A 648 -16.02 -0.90 15.15
CA TYR A 648 -15.97 -1.14 16.58
C TYR A 648 -14.89 -2.18 16.85
N GLN A 649 -13.95 -1.87 17.73
CA GLN A 649 -12.97 -2.81 18.24
C GLN A 649 -13.13 -2.91 19.76
N ALA A 650 -13.06 -4.12 20.31
CA ALA A 650 -13.10 -4.34 21.73
C ALA A 650 -12.08 -5.41 22.13
N ASN A 651 -11.33 -5.12 23.18
CA ASN A 651 -10.37 -6.02 23.82
C ASN A 651 -10.83 -6.24 25.26
N PHE A 652 -11.14 -7.48 25.60
CA PHE A 652 -11.59 -7.90 26.92
C PHE A 652 -10.46 -8.68 27.59
N PHE A 653 -9.69 -8.01 28.46
CA PHE A 653 -8.61 -8.62 29.22
C PHE A 653 -9.17 -9.27 30.48
N ARG A 654 -8.76 -10.50 30.77
CA ARG A 654 -9.17 -11.21 31.98
C ARG A 654 -7.96 -11.84 32.66
N ASN A 655 -7.62 -11.33 33.85
CA ASN A 655 -6.52 -11.79 34.70
C ASN A 655 -5.17 -11.84 33.96
N VAL A 656 -4.85 -10.79 33.19
CA VAL A 656 -3.64 -10.73 32.37
C VAL A 656 -2.47 -10.12 33.12
N GLY A 657 -1.27 -10.65 32.91
CA GLY A 657 -0.05 -10.09 33.48
C GLY A 657 0.05 -10.30 35.00
N SER A 658 0.98 -9.58 35.63
CA SER A 658 1.32 -9.80 37.03
C SER A 658 0.35 -9.20 38.04
N GLU A 659 -0.46 -8.25 37.58
CA GLU A 659 -1.43 -7.51 38.39
C GLU A 659 -2.86 -8.03 38.21
N ASN A 660 -3.03 -9.17 37.53
CA ASN A 660 -4.34 -9.72 37.16
C ASN A 660 -5.23 -8.69 36.44
N PHE A 661 -4.63 -7.92 35.54
CA PHE A 661 -5.29 -6.86 34.81
C PHE A 661 -6.55 -7.40 34.10
N SER A 662 -7.68 -6.76 34.40
CA SER A 662 -8.97 -7.07 33.81
C SER A 662 -9.70 -5.78 33.49
N ASP A 663 -9.77 -5.47 32.20
CA ASP A 663 -10.43 -4.26 31.70
C ASP A 663 -10.94 -4.48 30.27
N ASP A 664 -11.84 -3.61 29.84
CA ASP A 664 -12.48 -3.61 28.54
C ASP A 664 -12.05 -2.37 27.75
N VAL A 665 -11.08 -2.55 26.87
CA VAL A 665 -10.55 -1.48 26.02
C VAL A 665 -11.25 -1.47 24.68
N GLN A 666 -12.04 -0.42 24.43
CA GLN A 666 -12.95 -0.31 23.30
C GLN A 666 -12.61 0.91 22.44
N LEU A 667 -12.76 0.75 21.13
CA LEU A 667 -12.54 1.78 20.14
C LEU A 667 -13.71 1.85 19.18
N TYR A 668 -14.34 3.00 19.12
CA TYR A 668 -15.43 3.31 18.20
C TYR A 668 -14.90 4.23 17.12
N THR A 669 -15.19 3.95 15.86
CA THR A 669 -14.88 4.85 14.75
C THR A 669 -16.08 4.95 13.81
N ILE A 670 -16.50 6.18 13.53
CA ILE A 670 -17.53 6.49 12.54
C ILE A 670 -16.87 7.33 11.46
N ASP A 671 -16.94 6.88 10.21
CA ASP A 671 -16.52 7.65 9.05
C ASP A 671 -17.74 8.02 8.20
N GLY A 672 -17.81 9.29 7.79
CA GLY A 672 -18.80 9.79 6.84
C GLY A 672 -18.10 10.37 5.62
N ARG A 673 -18.59 10.01 4.43
CA ARG A 673 -18.19 10.63 3.16
C ARG A 673 -19.41 11.07 2.40
N VAL A 674 -19.42 12.35 2.06
CA VAL A 674 -20.41 12.98 1.18
C VAL A 674 -19.64 13.63 0.03
N ALA A 675 -19.88 13.15 -1.19
CA ALA A 675 -19.13 13.61 -2.36
C ALA A 675 -20.08 13.92 -3.52
N LEU A 676 -19.97 15.13 -4.07
CA LEU A 676 -20.74 15.52 -5.26
C LEU A 676 -20.23 14.78 -6.50
N ASN A 677 -18.91 14.64 -6.60
CA ASN A 677 -18.18 13.92 -7.64
C ASN A 677 -16.75 13.65 -7.12
N PRO A 678 -15.86 12.98 -7.88
CA PRO A 678 -14.49 12.72 -7.43
C PRO A 678 -13.69 13.95 -6.99
N ARG A 679 -14.06 15.16 -7.43
CA ARG A 679 -13.33 16.41 -7.18
C ARG A 679 -13.82 17.23 -6.00
N LEU A 680 -15.03 16.99 -5.49
CA LEU A 680 -15.58 17.76 -4.37
C LEU A 680 -16.15 16.81 -3.32
N GLN A 681 -15.47 16.72 -2.18
CA GLN A 681 -15.76 15.75 -1.14
C GLN A 681 -15.69 16.39 0.25
N LEU A 682 -16.67 16.09 1.09
CA LEU A 682 -16.65 16.29 2.53
C LEU A 682 -16.48 14.93 3.19
N ILE A 683 -15.39 14.77 3.93
CA ILE A 683 -15.04 13.54 4.63
C ILE A 683 -14.91 13.91 6.11
N GLY A 684 -15.55 13.15 6.98
CA GLY A 684 -15.39 13.30 8.42
C GLY A 684 -15.18 11.96 9.09
N PHE A 685 -14.43 11.93 10.18
CA PHE A 685 -14.43 10.81 11.10
C PHE A 685 -14.50 11.28 12.55
N TYR A 686 -15.10 10.43 13.36
CA TYR A 686 -15.09 10.51 14.82
C TYR A 686 -14.51 9.20 15.37
N GLN A 687 -13.67 9.31 16.39
CA GLN A 687 -13.08 8.18 17.08
C GLN A 687 -13.17 8.38 18.60
N LYS A 688 -13.64 7.36 19.31
CA LYS A 688 -13.66 7.30 20.77
C LYS A 688 -12.85 6.10 21.25
N ASN A 689 -11.85 6.34 22.08
CA ASN A 689 -11.08 5.32 22.76
C ASN A 689 -11.39 5.34 24.25
N THR A 690 -11.82 4.21 24.82
CA THR A 690 -12.07 4.11 26.27
C THR A 690 -10.76 4.15 27.05
N LEU A 691 -9.64 3.71 26.46
CA LEU A 691 -8.32 3.86 27.04
C LEU A 691 -7.93 5.35 27.04
N GLY A 692 -7.81 5.93 28.24
CA GLY A 692 -7.55 7.37 28.43
C GLY A 692 -8.71 8.30 28.06
N ASN A 693 -9.90 7.75 27.79
CA ASN A 693 -11.13 8.48 27.42
C ASN A 693 -10.88 9.56 26.35
N ARG A 694 -10.33 9.14 25.20
CA ARG A 694 -9.91 10.03 24.12
C ARG A 694 -10.96 10.13 23.03
N ASP A 695 -11.41 11.34 22.74
CA ASP A 695 -12.27 11.69 21.62
C ASP A 695 -11.45 12.39 20.54
N THR A 696 -11.65 12.02 19.27
CA THR A 696 -10.96 12.63 18.13
C THR A 696 -11.94 12.84 16.99
N TRP A 697 -11.99 14.07 16.48
CA TRP A 697 -12.75 14.46 15.31
C TRP A 697 -11.80 14.99 14.25
N ASN A 698 -12.05 14.61 13.00
CA ASN A 698 -11.44 15.22 11.83
C ASN A 698 -12.53 15.41 10.79
N VAL A 699 -12.68 16.61 10.27
CA VAL A 699 -13.60 16.93 9.17
C VAL A 699 -12.82 17.68 8.11
N ARG A 700 -12.85 17.19 6.87
CA ARG A 700 -12.14 17.74 5.73
C ARG A 700 -13.08 17.95 4.55
N LEU A 701 -13.19 19.19 4.11
CA LEU A 701 -13.65 19.54 2.77
C LEU A 701 -12.44 19.58 1.83
N SER A 702 -12.54 18.90 0.69
CA SER A 702 -11.54 18.95 -0.38
C SER A 702 -12.22 19.26 -1.70
N TRP A 703 -11.72 20.29 -2.38
CA TRP A 703 -12.17 20.67 -3.71
C TRP A 703 -11.00 20.77 -4.70
N GLU A 704 -10.94 19.84 -5.64
CA GLU A 704 -10.05 19.87 -6.80
C GLU A 704 -10.68 20.75 -7.91
N PHE A 705 -10.37 22.05 -7.92
CA PHE A 705 -10.93 22.99 -8.88
C PHE A 705 -10.22 22.96 -10.24
N LYS A 706 -8.97 22.47 -10.29
CA LYS A 706 -8.19 22.14 -11.50
C LYS A 706 -7.38 20.86 -11.21
N PRO A 707 -6.97 20.09 -12.23
CA PRO A 707 -6.15 18.89 -12.02
C PRO A 707 -4.99 19.15 -11.04
N LEU A 708 -4.96 18.40 -9.93
CA LEU A 708 -3.97 18.51 -8.86
C LEU A 708 -3.87 19.91 -8.18
N SER A 709 -4.89 20.76 -8.28
CA SER A 709 -4.99 22.04 -7.59
C SER A 709 -6.19 22.04 -6.65
N PHE A 710 -5.97 22.30 -5.38
CA PHE A 710 -6.94 22.00 -4.33
C PHE A 710 -7.22 23.20 -3.42
N LEU A 711 -8.47 23.29 -2.97
CA LEU A 711 -8.86 23.98 -1.75
C LEU A 711 -9.18 22.95 -0.68
N PHE A 712 -8.57 23.07 0.49
CA PHE A 712 -8.85 22.26 1.66
C PHE A 712 -9.33 23.13 2.81
N LEU A 713 -10.37 22.67 3.50
CA LEU A 713 -10.75 23.15 4.83
C LEU A 713 -10.77 21.94 5.76
N VAL A 714 -9.96 21.98 6.81
CA VAL A 714 -9.80 20.89 7.77
C VAL A 714 -10.10 21.41 9.17
N TYR A 715 -10.90 20.66 9.91
CA TYR A 715 -11.15 20.84 11.33
C TYR A 715 -10.71 19.59 12.06
N ASN A 716 -9.83 19.76 13.04
CA ASN A 716 -9.42 18.72 13.97
C ASN A 716 -9.83 19.12 15.38
N ASN A 717 -10.32 18.17 16.15
CA ASN A 717 -10.55 18.34 17.58
C ASN A 717 -10.14 17.07 18.30
N ARG A 718 -9.29 17.20 19.32
CA ARG A 718 -8.87 16.11 20.18
C ARG A 718 -9.21 16.50 21.61
N ALA A 719 -9.92 15.62 22.31
CA ALA A 719 -10.18 15.78 23.72
C ALA A 719 -9.73 14.52 24.45
N TYR A 720 -9.00 14.67 25.55
CA TYR A 720 -8.43 13.55 26.30
C TYR A 720 -8.33 13.87 27.78
N THR A 721 -8.16 12.83 28.59
CA THR A 721 -7.97 12.98 30.03
C THR A 721 -6.52 13.35 30.33
N GLY A 722 -6.30 14.28 31.25
CA GLY A 722 -4.98 14.66 31.73
C GLY A 722 -4.18 13.49 32.33
N THR A 723 -2.86 13.55 32.21
CA THR A 723 -1.92 12.56 32.78
C THR A 723 -1.66 12.76 34.27
N LYS A 724 -1.85 13.99 34.78
CA LYS A 724 -1.66 14.38 36.18
C LYS A 724 -2.95 14.31 36.99
N ASN A 725 -4.09 14.60 36.37
CA ASN A 725 -5.40 14.51 37.01
C ASN A 725 -6.45 13.84 36.09
N PRO A 726 -6.86 12.58 36.39
CA PRO A 726 -7.84 11.83 35.61
C PRO A 726 -9.25 12.45 35.52
N VAL A 727 -9.53 13.51 36.28
CA VAL A 727 -10.82 14.22 36.26
C VAL A 727 -10.81 15.37 35.25
N GLU A 728 -9.64 15.87 34.86
CA GLU A 728 -9.50 17.06 34.02
C GLU A 728 -9.37 16.69 32.54
N ARG A 729 -10.18 17.34 31.70
CA ARG A 729 -10.14 17.18 30.24
C ARG A 729 -9.21 18.23 29.62
N GLN A 730 -8.33 17.77 28.75
CA GLN A 730 -7.53 18.59 27.85
C GLN A 730 -8.22 18.63 26.48
N TYR A 731 -8.19 19.78 25.80
CA TYR A 731 -8.78 20.01 24.49
C TYR A 731 -7.76 20.65 23.55
N GLU A 732 -7.65 20.11 22.34
CA GLU A 732 -6.82 20.65 21.26
C GLU A 732 -7.66 20.75 19.99
N GLN A 733 -7.85 21.96 19.51
CA GLN A 733 -8.56 22.25 18.27
C GLN A 733 -7.61 22.82 17.24
N ASN A 734 -7.77 22.41 16.00
CA ASN A 734 -6.99 22.95 14.90
C ASN A 734 -7.87 23.14 13.66
N VAL A 735 -7.98 24.38 13.18
CA VAL A 735 -8.66 24.75 11.94
C VAL A 735 -7.61 25.12 10.90
N ILE A 736 -7.65 24.48 9.74
CA ILE A 736 -6.68 24.66 8.67
C ILE A 736 -7.41 25.01 7.37
N GLY A 737 -7.06 26.13 6.77
CA GLY A 737 -7.37 26.46 5.38
C GLY A 737 -6.11 26.34 4.53
N LYS A 738 -6.17 25.58 3.43
CA LYS A 738 -5.04 25.44 2.50
C LYS A 738 -5.52 25.57 1.06
N ILE A 739 -4.82 26.39 0.28
CA ILE A 739 -5.02 26.48 -1.17
C ILE A 739 -3.72 26.11 -1.89
N THR A 740 -3.82 25.28 -2.92
CA THR A 740 -2.71 24.89 -3.79
C THR A 740 -3.07 25.18 -5.24
N PHE A 741 -2.07 25.59 -6.02
CA PHE A 741 -2.23 25.84 -7.44
C PHE A 741 -1.11 25.19 -8.24
N LEU A 742 -1.43 24.21 -9.07
CA LEU A 742 -0.45 23.57 -9.95
C LEU A 742 -0.35 24.33 -11.28
N LYS A 743 0.86 24.74 -11.65
CA LYS A 743 1.20 25.21 -13.00
C LYS A 743 2.24 24.29 -13.63
N GLN A 744 1.98 23.89 -14.87
CA GLN A 744 2.89 23.07 -15.69
C GLN A 744 3.43 23.93 -16.84
N PHE A 745 4.73 23.79 -17.12
CA PHE A 745 5.46 24.48 -18.20
C PHE A 745 6.03 23.48 -19.20
#